data_AF-I1A4M0-F1
#
_entry.id   AF-I1A4M0-F1
#
_cell.length_a   1.000
_cell.length_b   1.000
_cell.length_c   1.000
_cell.angle_alpha   90.00
_cell.angle_beta   90.00
_cell.angle_gamma   90.00
#
_symmetry.space_group_name_H-M   'P 1'
#
loop_
_entity.id
_entity.type
_entity.pdbx_description
1 polymer ?
#
loop_
_entity_poly.entity_id
_entity_poly.type
_entity_poly.pdbx_seq_one_letter_code
_entity_poly.pdbx_strand_id
1 'polypeptide(L)'
;MKESKNVVPITWSIFKRVFGLNPSIIFNGEKIVEYLEKHLNNKNDYEEDIDEDLEDSSSIINYALIDELGIESISKQLHELNLINSKEEIETYIEIFASNFFQYKNKAEDFIINELKIEQQNLKVVSATFKQELKIEQTNKHLEDAIINKKNIFILNPVFSYNEKDEQTEFKFIASPFGVHVNNGKIDLHLLSYTSKSKGETYFQSFYLYWLLKNIGVEINRIKNIIIDPRTKIFNSVKKGQLNFVITESANMSSTVSKSKSKGYIDYINDIEFVMKKTGWNLFVNNEKFINKDSYNWPISLRETSCENSFVHCAINKKILLNELSINKILYNENQIDELNIFYDKVKDDLNNTKYSGSDRWKNLYLSFESGNLWNKQVSVPSLKEETKSSLKEHYIFQDFKWYTSVIRKAYKEFSKELNIDALLFFGYWFNSDGEPTNSIHQINYWLENEKINYKINIDRFEISKDFIKENKQLTFLLRELILKRENLEFINYSGNFKKVKNVREIVALKESMDEFKMIPNTFDINALNVIKKLHIKDKRISWYDYEGLSDIFPPIDGVDSYNQTVYQVSVIITQNGVEKSVENIVKDPKYFTYNDYVEIIDSIYANGADYFVVFNKGYENTRNSEMLRMIKNKIFTENDEAFIEWLKNRYSAKDKQEAFLIVEHRIKWINENTIDLAEVFTPKSTEKMQNRSIDNIYEFELKDSKFIFKKANEDFLKIKKVAYFQISYLKFFYSIKKIEKYITENNIHLPHMITPYSSLKIQKGTMAMSEAVNRFLEATNDAVWETNVVPELKKYCENDVRAMIMVYDLIMHAARQIFSNLSEFEYKLIDTNNYVANNEYKVVNNELKFGE
;
A
#
# COMPACT_ATOMS: atom_id res chain seq x y z
N MET A 1 -6.34 33.02 -43.69
CA MET A 1 -6.82 32.38 -42.45
C MET A 1 -5.88 31.21 -42.16
N LYS A 2 -5.13 31.22 -41.04
CA LYS A 2 -4.41 30.02 -40.59
C LYS A 2 -5.49 29.09 -40.04
N GLU A 3 -5.76 27.97 -40.70
CA GLU A 3 -6.53 26.88 -40.09
C GLU A 3 -5.87 26.56 -38.75
N SER A 4 -6.61 26.71 -37.65
CA SER A 4 -6.13 26.33 -36.32
C SER A 4 -5.95 24.82 -36.29
N LYS A 5 -4.72 24.35 -36.52
CA LYS A 5 -4.37 22.94 -36.33
C LYS A 5 -4.67 22.56 -34.89
N ASN A 6 -5.51 21.54 -34.71
CA ASN A 6 -5.77 20.98 -33.40
C ASN A 6 -4.53 20.21 -32.95
N VAL A 7 -3.81 20.71 -31.94
CA VAL A 7 -2.60 20.06 -31.40
C VAL A 7 -2.98 19.28 -30.16
N VAL A 8 -2.75 17.97 -30.18
CA VAL A 8 -3.07 17.05 -29.08
C VAL A 8 -1.77 16.62 -28.39
N PRO A 9 -1.50 17.07 -27.16
CA PRO A 9 -0.34 16.61 -26.40
C PRO A 9 -0.57 15.20 -25.88
N ILE A 10 0.40 14.30 -26.11
CA ILE A 10 0.42 12.93 -25.62
C ILE A 10 1.59 12.79 -24.64
N THR A 11 1.31 12.90 -23.34
CA THR A 11 2.29 12.69 -22.26
C THR A 11 2.42 11.21 -21.92
N TRP A 12 3.27 10.86 -20.95
CA TRP A 12 3.46 9.48 -20.50
C TRP A 12 2.17 8.90 -19.87
N SER A 13 1.42 9.67 -19.09
CA SER A 13 0.17 9.33 -18.43
C SER A 13 -0.93 8.96 -19.42
N ILE A 14 -0.95 9.63 -20.59
CA ILE A 14 -1.84 9.28 -21.70
C ILE A 14 -1.28 8.08 -22.44
N PHE A 15 0.00 8.11 -22.83
CA PHE A 15 0.61 7.05 -23.65
C PHE A 15 0.53 5.70 -22.94
N LYS A 16 0.86 5.61 -21.65
CA LYS A 16 0.90 4.34 -20.91
C LYS A 16 -0.43 3.60 -20.89
N ARG A 17 -1.56 4.30 -21.06
CA ARG A 17 -2.90 3.68 -21.14
C ARG A 17 -3.04 2.75 -22.35
N VAL A 18 -2.23 2.91 -23.41
CA VAL A 18 -2.24 1.98 -24.56
C VAL A 18 -1.83 0.56 -24.17
N PHE A 19 -0.98 0.40 -23.15
CA PHE A 19 -0.56 -0.91 -22.65
C PHE A 19 -1.68 -1.60 -21.86
N GLY A 20 -2.73 -0.86 -21.47
CA GLY A 20 -3.96 -1.42 -20.94
C GLY A 20 -4.79 -2.19 -21.98
N LEU A 21 -4.44 -2.08 -23.27
CA LEU A 21 -5.13 -2.70 -24.41
C LEU A 21 -6.63 -2.38 -24.48
N ASN A 22 -7.00 -1.18 -24.06
CA ASN A 22 -8.36 -0.67 -24.22
C ASN A 22 -8.29 0.76 -24.79
N PRO A 23 -8.56 0.96 -26.10
CA PRO A 23 -8.49 2.29 -26.71
C PRO A 23 -9.49 3.31 -26.15
N SER A 24 -10.65 2.86 -25.63
CA SER A 24 -11.73 3.75 -25.18
C SER A 24 -11.39 4.57 -23.93
N ILE A 25 -10.41 4.11 -23.14
CA ILE A 25 -10.01 4.74 -21.87
C ILE A 25 -8.85 5.72 -22.03
N ILE A 26 -8.14 5.72 -23.17
CA ILE A 26 -6.89 6.47 -23.34
C ILE A 26 -7.10 7.94 -23.00
N PHE A 27 -8.14 8.55 -23.56
CA PHE A 27 -8.47 9.96 -23.35
C PHE A 27 -9.55 10.23 -22.31
N ASN A 28 -10.29 9.20 -21.91
CA ASN A 28 -11.43 9.37 -21.00
C ASN A 28 -11.13 8.97 -19.55
N GLY A 29 -10.02 8.27 -19.26
CA GLY A 29 -9.76 7.53 -18.02
C GLY A 29 -10.19 8.20 -16.72
N GLU A 30 -9.86 9.48 -16.52
CA GLU A 30 -10.20 10.22 -15.29
C GLU A 30 -11.69 10.56 -15.16
N LYS A 31 -12.38 10.80 -16.29
CA LYS A 31 -13.82 11.14 -16.31
C LYS A 31 -14.73 9.92 -16.30
N ILE A 32 -14.21 8.72 -16.56
CA ILE A 32 -15.04 7.53 -16.67
C ILE A 32 -15.68 7.19 -15.33
N VAL A 33 -14.88 7.25 -14.26
CA VAL A 33 -15.33 6.99 -12.89
C VAL A 33 -16.42 7.98 -12.51
N GLU A 34 -16.14 9.29 -12.59
CA GLU A 34 -17.11 10.35 -12.27
C GLU A 34 -18.40 10.23 -13.10
N TYR A 35 -18.27 9.94 -14.39
CA TYR A 35 -19.41 9.75 -15.28
C TYR A 35 -20.26 8.57 -14.82
N LEU A 36 -19.64 7.43 -14.54
CA LEU A 36 -20.35 6.23 -14.09
C LEU A 36 -20.99 6.44 -12.72
N GLU A 37 -20.29 7.06 -11.77
CA GLU A 37 -20.83 7.38 -10.43
C GLU A 37 -22.07 8.26 -10.51
N LYS A 38 -21.99 9.34 -11.31
CA LYS A 38 -23.13 10.23 -11.57
C LYS A 38 -24.27 9.49 -12.25
N HIS A 39 -23.99 8.63 -13.23
CA HIS A 39 -25.00 7.87 -13.95
C HIS A 39 -25.66 6.79 -13.09
N LEU A 40 -24.92 6.22 -12.15
CA LEU A 40 -25.40 5.19 -11.24
C LEU A 40 -26.10 5.77 -9.99
N ASN A 41 -26.16 7.09 -9.82
CA ASN A 41 -26.58 7.76 -8.57
C ASN A 41 -25.78 7.30 -7.33
N ASN A 42 -24.59 6.70 -7.51
CA ASN A 42 -23.71 6.30 -6.42
C ASN A 42 -22.82 7.49 -6.11
N LYS A 43 -23.29 8.40 -5.26
CA LYS A 43 -22.51 9.59 -4.93
C LYS A 43 -21.50 9.38 -3.81
N ASN A 44 -21.54 8.32 -2.99
CA ASN A 44 -20.62 8.21 -1.83
C ASN A 44 -20.40 6.81 -1.20
N ASP A 45 -21.04 5.72 -1.64
CA ASP A 45 -20.85 4.41 -0.96
C ASP A 45 -19.57 3.66 -1.37
N TYR A 46 -18.79 4.15 -2.35
CA TYR A 46 -17.57 3.47 -2.78
C TYR A 46 -16.34 3.81 -1.94
N GLU A 47 -16.26 5.01 -1.37
CA GLU A 47 -15.17 5.39 -0.46
C GLU A 47 -15.24 4.65 0.88
N GLU A 48 -16.41 4.17 1.31
CA GLU A 48 -16.59 3.46 2.58
C GLU A 48 -16.27 1.95 2.53
N ASP A 49 -16.06 1.37 1.33
CA ASP A 49 -16.08 -0.09 1.09
C ASP A 49 -14.75 -0.72 0.64
N ILE A 50 -13.71 0.09 0.43
CA ILE A 50 -12.36 -0.42 0.25
C ILE A 50 -11.79 -0.65 1.65
N ASP A 51 -11.38 -1.88 1.96
CA ASP A 51 -10.60 -2.19 3.18
C ASP A 51 -9.55 -1.09 3.39
N GLU A 52 -9.74 -0.22 4.39
CA GLU A 52 -8.79 0.84 4.77
C GLU A 52 -7.39 0.21 5.01
N ASP A 53 -7.36 -1.06 5.45
CA ASP A 53 -6.15 -1.91 5.60
C ASP A 53 -5.32 -2.08 4.30
N LEU A 54 -5.93 -1.94 3.12
CA LEU A 54 -5.22 -1.98 1.82
C LEU A 54 -4.83 -0.60 1.29
N GLU A 55 -5.46 0.46 1.80
CA GLU A 55 -5.20 1.85 1.41
C GLU A 55 -3.96 2.44 2.08
N ASP A 56 -3.63 1.96 3.29
CA ASP A 56 -2.54 2.42 4.14
C ASP A 56 -1.13 2.44 3.51
N SER A 57 -0.95 1.83 2.33
CA SER A 57 0.32 1.87 1.59
C SER A 57 0.24 2.47 0.19
N SER A 58 -0.95 2.86 -0.29
CA SER A 58 -1.12 3.22 -1.71
C SER A 58 -2.03 4.40 -2.03
N SER A 59 -2.82 4.95 -1.10
CA SER A 59 -3.91 5.85 -1.50
C SER A 59 -3.61 7.36 -1.51
N ILE A 60 -2.63 7.93 -0.78
CA ILE A 60 -2.68 9.40 -0.57
C ILE A 60 -1.75 10.25 -1.46
N ILE A 61 -0.65 9.74 -2.03
CA ILE A 61 0.27 10.64 -2.79
C ILE A 61 0.90 9.96 -4.01
N ASN A 62 0.48 10.36 -5.21
CA ASN A 62 1.15 9.94 -6.45
C ASN A 62 2.13 11.02 -6.93
N TYR A 63 3.25 11.17 -6.22
CA TYR A 63 4.34 12.08 -6.61
C TYR A 63 4.78 11.93 -8.08
N ALA A 64 4.67 10.72 -8.65
CA ALA A 64 4.98 10.49 -10.06
C ALA A 64 4.01 11.18 -11.03
N LEU A 65 2.72 11.30 -10.65
CA LEU A 65 1.74 12.06 -11.42
C LEU A 65 2.02 13.57 -11.33
N ILE A 66 2.51 14.04 -10.17
CA ILE A 66 2.92 15.44 -9.95
C ILE A 66 4.10 15.82 -10.83
N ASP A 67 5.14 14.98 -10.89
CA ASP A 67 6.30 15.24 -11.75
C ASP A 67 5.90 15.34 -13.23
N GLU A 68 4.89 14.59 -13.63
CA GLU A 68 4.45 14.54 -15.02
C GLU A 68 3.50 15.68 -15.43
N LEU A 69 2.46 15.94 -14.63
CA LEU A 69 1.41 16.91 -14.97
C LEU A 69 1.72 18.32 -14.47
N GLY A 70 2.60 18.46 -13.48
CA GLY A 70 2.87 19.71 -12.79
C GLY A 70 1.78 20.09 -11.77
N ILE A 71 2.18 20.83 -10.74
CA ILE A 71 1.33 21.21 -9.60
C ILE A 71 0.10 22.02 -10.03
N GLU A 72 0.26 22.94 -10.99
CA GLU A 72 -0.86 23.77 -11.51
C GLU A 72 -1.95 22.94 -12.22
N SER A 73 -1.58 21.83 -12.87
CA SER A 73 -2.57 20.96 -13.53
C SER A 73 -3.34 20.13 -12.51
N ILE A 74 -2.67 19.70 -11.44
CA ILE A 74 -3.28 18.92 -10.37
C ILE A 74 -4.18 19.78 -9.48
N SER A 75 -3.81 21.04 -9.22
CA SER A 75 -4.69 21.95 -8.47
C SER A 75 -6.04 22.11 -9.14
N LYS A 76 -6.04 22.20 -10.47
CA LYS A 76 -7.26 22.29 -11.27
C LYS A 76 -8.10 21.01 -11.20
N GLN A 77 -7.47 19.83 -11.26
CA GLN A 77 -8.15 18.54 -11.12
C GLN A 77 -8.70 18.33 -9.70
N LEU A 78 -7.96 18.69 -8.65
CA LEU A 78 -8.40 18.59 -7.25
C LEU A 78 -9.58 19.53 -6.95
N HIS A 79 -9.60 20.74 -7.55
CA HIS A 79 -10.75 21.62 -7.48
C HIS A 79 -12.00 21.05 -8.17
N GLU A 80 -11.83 20.24 -9.21
CA GLU A 80 -12.94 19.62 -9.95
C GLU A 80 -13.51 18.38 -9.22
N LEU A 81 -12.72 17.73 -8.35
CA LEU A 81 -13.06 16.46 -7.69
C LEU A 81 -13.92 16.56 -6.42
N ASN A 82 -14.30 17.74 -5.92
CA ASN A 82 -15.17 17.91 -4.73
C ASN A 82 -14.76 17.09 -3.47
N LEU A 83 -13.50 16.67 -3.34
CA LEU A 83 -13.04 15.82 -2.23
C LEU A 83 -12.85 16.57 -0.90
N ILE A 84 -13.07 17.88 -0.88
CA ILE A 84 -12.82 18.75 0.28
C ILE A 84 -13.89 19.84 0.33
N ASN A 85 -14.49 20.04 1.50
CA ASN A 85 -15.71 20.86 1.69
C ASN A 85 -15.45 22.38 1.59
N SER A 86 -14.22 22.84 1.40
CA SER A 86 -13.90 24.27 1.25
C SER A 86 -12.69 24.55 0.36
N LYS A 87 -12.69 25.73 -0.29
CA LYS A 87 -11.63 26.19 -1.22
C LYS A 87 -10.28 26.40 -0.52
N GLU A 88 -10.29 26.81 0.75
CA GLU A 88 -9.11 27.15 1.56
C GLU A 88 -8.33 25.90 2.00
N GLU A 89 -9.03 24.82 2.35
CA GLU A 89 -8.43 23.52 2.69
C GLU A 89 -7.76 22.85 1.48
N ILE A 90 -8.31 23.04 0.27
CA ILE A 90 -7.71 22.55 -0.99
C ILE A 90 -6.38 23.26 -1.27
N GLU A 91 -6.34 24.60 -1.12
CA GLU A 91 -5.15 25.41 -1.37
C GLU A 91 -4.01 25.04 -0.41
N THR A 92 -4.33 24.87 0.89
CA THR A 92 -3.33 24.44 1.89
C THR A 92 -2.82 23.02 1.63
N TYR A 93 -3.70 22.07 1.28
CA TYR A 93 -3.31 20.72 0.89
C TYR A 93 -2.28 20.77 -0.25
N ILE A 94 -2.61 21.43 -1.37
CA ILE A 94 -1.75 21.51 -2.56
C ILE A 94 -0.37 22.10 -2.26
N GLU A 95 -0.27 23.13 -1.42
CA GLU A 95 1.01 23.76 -1.04
C GLU A 95 1.94 22.78 -0.30
N ILE A 96 1.39 21.92 0.55
CA ILE A 96 2.17 20.98 1.35
C ILE A 96 2.67 19.81 0.51
N PHE A 97 1.83 19.24 -0.35
CA PHE A 97 2.26 18.20 -1.30
C PHE A 97 3.31 18.72 -2.28
N ALA A 98 3.17 19.97 -2.73
CA ALA A 98 4.16 20.62 -3.56
C ALA A 98 5.52 20.73 -2.83
N SER A 99 5.52 21.16 -1.56
CA SER A 99 6.74 21.29 -0.75
C SER A 99 7.52 19.96 -0.64
N ASN A 100 6.83 18.86 -0.30
CA ASN A 100 7.43 17.53 -0.21
C ASN A 100 8.00 17.04 -1.54
N PHE A 101 7.21 17.21 -2.59
CA PHE A 101 7.60 16.85 -3.94
C PHE A 101 8.89 17.59 -4.34
N PHE A 102 8.96 18.90 -4.09
CA PHE A 102 10.16 19.71 -4.38
C PHE A 102 11.35 19.30 -3.53
N GLN A 103 11.16 19.07 -2.23
CA GLN A 103 12.25 18.65 -1.35
C GLN A 103 12.84 17.31 -1.80
N TYR A 104 11.98 16.34 -2.15
CA TYR A 104 12.43 15.05 -2.68
C TYR A 104 13.22 15.22 -3.97
N LYS A 105 12.68 16.02 -4.91
CA LYS A 105 13.31 16.28 -6.19
C LYS A 105 14.69 16.93 -6.02
N ASN A 106 14.80 17.97 -5.20
CA ASN A 106 16.07 18.65 -4.90
C ASN A 106 17.10 17.67 -4.33
N LYS A 107 16.72 16.79 -3.39
CA LYS A 107 17.65 15.78 -2.84
C LYS A 107 18.10 14.76 -3.90
N ALA A 108 17.23 14.40 -4.84
CA ALA A 108 17.59 13.54 -5.96
C ALA A 108 18.51 14.25 -6.96
N GLU A 109 18.32 15.55 -7.18
CA GLU A 109 19.20 16.41 -8.00
C GLU A 109 20.61 16.48 -7.39
N ASP A 110 20.69 16.78 -6.09
CA ASP A 110 21.96 16.80 -5.35
C ASP A 110 22.66 15.43 -5.40
N PHE A 111 21.91 14.35 -5.21
CA PHE A 111 22.43 12.98 -5.31
C PHE A 111 23.06 12.72 -6.68
N ILE A 112 22.35 13.00 -7.77
CA ILE A 112 22.85 12.64 -9.11
C ILE A 112 24.03 13.52 -9.55
N ILE A 113 24.03 14.81 -9.17
CA ILE A 113 25.13 15.73 -9.46
C ILE A 113 26.41 15.24 -8.77
N ASN A 114 26.30 14.81 -7.51
CA ASN A 114 27.42 14.28 -6.74
C ASN A 114 27.89 12.92 -7.26
N GLU A 115 26.97 12.00 -7.56
CA GLU A 115 27.28 10.66 -8.07
C GLU A 115 28.03 10.72 -9.41
N LEU A 116 27.60 11.61 -10.32
CA LEU A 116 28.22 11.80 -11.63
C LEU A 116 29.42 12.78 -11.61
N LYS A 117 29.70 13.41 -10.46
CA LYS A 117 30.74 14.44 -10.28
C LYS A 117 30.65 15.58 -11.30
N ILE A 118 29.43 16.08 -11.51
CA ILE A 118 29.16 17.15 -12.47
C ILE A 118 29.50 18.50 -11.84
N GLU A 119 30.43 19.23 -12.45
CA GLU A 119 30.73 20.60 -12.06
C GLU A 119 29.56 21.54 -12.39
N GLN A 120 29.38 22.60 -11.60
CA GLN A 120 28.26 23.55 -11.75
C GLN A 120 28.15 24.16 -13.16
N GLN A 121 29.28 24.43 -13.83
CA GLN A 121 29.32 24.92 -15.21
C GLN A 121 28.81 23.91 -16.27
N ASN A 122 28.85 22.63 -15.94
CA ASN A 122 28.42 21.51 -16.77
C ASN A 122 26.98 21.07 -16.44
N LEU A 123 26.36 21.66 -15.42
CA LEU A 123 24.93 21.53 -15.16
C LEU A 123 24.14 22.50 -16.05
N LYS A 124 23.13 21.98 -16.75
CA LYS A 124 22.16 22.75 -17.54
C LYS A 124 20.78 22.49 -16.97
N VAL A 125 20.00 23.55 -16.73
CA VAL A 125 18.65 23.44 -16.18
C VAL A 125 17.68 24.01 -17.19
N VAL A 126 16.72 23.18 -17.63
CA VAL A 126 15.61 23.66 -18.44
C VAL A 126 14.56 24.22 -17.48
N SER A 127 14.22 25.51 -17.64
CA SER A 127 13.33 26.17 -16.69
C SER A 127 11.94 25.54 -16.68
N ALA A 128 11.45 25.21 -15.49
CA ALA A 128 10.09 24.74 -15.28
C ALA A 128 9.02 25.77 -15.70
N THR A 129 9.35 27.07 -15.71
CA THR A 129 8.41 28.17 -16.02
C THR A 129 8.23 28.43 -17.52
N PHE A 130 9.06 27.85 -18.37
CA PHE A 130 8.94 28.09 -19.81
C PHE A 130 7.76 27.33 -20.44
N LYS A 131 7.22 27.93 -21.51
CA LYS A 131 6.30 27.22 -22.40
C LYS A 131 6.98 25.99 -22.99
N GLN A 132 6.19 24.98 -23.28
CA GLN A 132 6.69 23.69 -23.67
C GLN A 132 7.58 23.73 -24.92
N GLU A 133 7.25 24.55 -25.91
CA GLU A 133 8.08 24.72 -27.13
C GLU A 133 9.49 25.23 -26.79
N LEU A 134 9.59 26.19 -25.87
CA LEU A 134 10.88 26.74 -25.43
C LEU A 134 11.68 25.73 -24.61
N LYS A 135 11.01 24.89 -23.79
CA LYS A 135 11.66 23.80 -23.07
C LYS A 135 12.29 22.79 -24.03
N ILE A 136 11.58 22.44 -25.10
CA ILE A 136 12.07 21.54 -26.15
C ILE A 136 13.27 22.16 -26.89
N GLU A 137 13.16 23.44 -27.27
CA GLU A 137 14.25 24.16 -27.95
C GLU A 137 15.53 24.22 -27.08
N GLN A 138 15.38 24.53 -25.79
CA GLN A 138 16.52 24.56 -24.87
C GLN A 138 17.13 23.18 -24.67
N THR A 139 16.30 22.15 -24.53
CA THR A 139 16.76 20.76 -24.40
C THR A 139 17.60 20.37 -25.62
N ASN A 140 17.07 20.58 -26.82
CA ASN A 140 17.75 20.25 -28.08
C ASN A 140 19.06 21.03 -28.23
N LYS A 141 19.05 22.33 -27.95
CA LYS A 141 20.25 23.18 -28.01
C LYS A 141 21.35 22.69 -27.08
N HIS A 142 21.03 22.35 -25.83
CA HIS A 142 22.01 21.82 -24.88
C HIS A 142 22.53 20.45 -25.31
N LEU A 143 21.65 19.59 -25.82
CA LEU A 143 21.99 18.25 -26.26
C LEU A 143 22.91 18.28 -27.49
N GLU A 144 22.55 19.03 -28.53
CA GLU A 144 23.35 19.20 -29.76
C GLU A 144 24.74 19.75 -29.46
N ASP A 145 24.82 20.83 -28.67
CA ASP A 145 26.09 21.42 -28.24
C ASP A 145 26.98 20.40 -27.51
N ALA A 146 26.40 19.59 -26.63
CA ALA A 146 27.13 18.58 -25.88
C ALA A 146 27.62 17.41 -26.75
N ILE A 147 26.81 16.95 -27.70
CA ILE A 147 27.17 15.87 -28.63
C ILE A 147 28.29 16.33 -29.57
N ILE A 148 28.12 17.49 -30.22
CA ILE A 148 29.09 18.02 -31.19
C ILE A 148 30.44 18.28 -30.52
N ASN A 149 30.41 18.89 -29.34
CA ASN A 149 31.63 19.26 -28.61
C ASN A 149 32.11 18.18 -27.63
N LYS A 150 31.49 16.99 -27.62
CA LYS A 150 31.81 15.86 -26.74
C LYS A 150 31.94 16.24 -25.26
N LYS A 151 31.06 17.14 -24.79
CA LYS A 151 31.08 17.64 -23.42
C LYS A 151 30.59 16.57 -22.44
N ASN A 152 31.02 16.69 -21.19
CA ASN A 152 30.42 15.97 -20.06
C ASN A 152 29.44 16.92 -19.37
N ILE A 153 28.14 16.80 -19.65
CA ILE A 153 27.11 17.68 -19.06
C ILE A 153 25.93 16.88 -18.52
N PHE A 154 25.21 17.49 -17.59
CA PHE A 154 23.92 16.98 -17.13
C PHE A 154 22.83 18.02 -17.39
N ILE A 155 21.76 17.62 -18.07
CA ILE A 155 20.60 18.46 -18.36
C ILE A 155 19.47 18.04 -17.42
N LEU A 156 19.05 18.93 -16.53
CA LEU A 156 17.91 18.77 -15.62
C LEU A 156 16.60 19.21 -16.29
N ASN A 157 15.53 18.47 -16.00
CA ASN A 157 14.18 18.68 -16.52
C ASN A 157 14.08 18.80 -18.06
N PRO A 158 14.80 17.98 -18.84
CA PRO A 158 14.73 18.01 -20.30
C PRO A 158 13.32 17.68 -20.80
N VAL A 159 12.93 18.25 -21.93
CA VAL A 159 11.66 17.94 -22.61
C VAL A 159 11.93 17.60 -24.06
N PHE A 160 11.47 16.42 -24.48
CA PHE A 160 11.54 15.93 -25.86
C PHE A 160 10.14 15.91 -26.47
N SER A 161 10.07 16.07 -27.79
CA SER A 161 8.82 15.88 -28.52
C SER A 161 9.00 15.20 -29.87
N TYR A 162 8.08 14.31 -30.20
CA TYR A 162 7.92 13.73 -31.53
C TYR A 162 6.51 14.04 -32.05
N ASN A 163 6.40 14.51 -33.28
CA ASN A 163 5.12 14.93 -33.84
C ASN A 163 4.69 13.98 -34.97
N GLU A 164 3.44 13.52 -34.91
CA GLU A 164 2.76 12.88 -36.04
C GLU A 164 1.59 13.76 -36.49
N LYS A 165 1.37 13.82 -37.81
CA LYS A 165 0.29 14.60 -38.40
C LYS A 165 -0.74 13.70 -39.05
N ASP A 166 -1.99 14.08 -38.85
CA ASP A 166 -3.17 13.61 -39.57
C ASP A 166 -3.75 14.80 -40.36
N GLU A 167 -4.79 14.60 -41.16
CA GLU A 167 -5.33 15.63 -42.07
C GLU A 167 -5.64 16.97 -41.35
N GLN A 168 -6.17 16.93 -40.12
CA GLN A 168 -6.57 18.13 -39.35
C GLN A 168 -5.97 18.22 -37.94
N THR A 169 -5.23 17.19 -37.49
CA THR A 169 -4.77 17.06 -36.10
C THR A 169 -3.28 16.75 -36.05
N GLU A 170 -2.55 17.46 -35.19
CA GLU A 170 -1.14 17.18 -34.89
C GLU A 170 -1.03 16.55 -33.50
N PHE A 171 -0.53 15.32 -33.46
CA PHE A 171 -0.29 14.59 -32.21
C PHE A 171 1.16 14.83 -31.79
N LYS A 172 1.35 15.49 -30.66
CA LYS A 172 2.65 15.85 -30.09
C LYS A 172 2.96 14.90 -28.93
N PHE A 173 3.74 13.87 -29.18
CA PHE A 173 4.23 12.93 -28.16
C PHE A 173 5.33 13.60 -27.34
N ILE A 174 5.22 13.57 -26.02
CA ILE A 174 6.03 14.37 -25.10
C ILE A 174 6.68 13.48 -24.07
N ALA A 175 7.97 13.66 -23.87
CA ALA A 175 8.75 12.94 -22.87
C ALA A 175 9.56 13.92 -22.03
N SER A 176 9.46 13.79 -20.71
CA SER A 176 10.19 14.62 -19.75
C SER A 176 10.89 13.72 -18.72
N PRO A 177 12.03 13.08 -19.06
CA PRO A 177 12.79 12.34 -18.06
C PRO A 177 13.36 13.31 -17.02
N PHE A 178 13.73 12.79 -15.84
CA PHE A 178 14.28 13.61 -14.75
C PHE A 178 15.57 14.34 -15.18
N GLY A 179 16.45 13.65 -15.90
CA GLY A 179 17.64 14.25 -16.46
C GLY A 179 18.26 13.47 -17.63
N VAL A 180 19.17 14.14 -18.33
CA VAL A 180 19.96 13.57 -19.42
C VAL A 180 21.43 13.81 -19.11
N HIS A 181 22.21 12.73 -19.02
CA HIS A 181 23.66 12.80 -18.91
C HIS A 181 24.28 12.57 -20.30
N VAL A 182 25.10 13.53 -20.75
CA VAL A 182 25.88 13.39 -21.97
C VAL A 182 27.35 13.28 -21.60
N ASN A 183 28.01 12.21 -22.02
CA ASN A 183 29.45 12.03 -21.78
C ASN A 183 30.13 11.46 -23.03
N ASN A 184 31.03 12.24 -23.61
CA ASN A 184 31.77 11.87 -24.82
C ASN A 184 30.85 11.40 -25.97
N GLY A 185 29.73 12.10 -26.16
CA GLY A 185 28.71 11.81 -27.16
C GLY A 185 27.75 10.66 -26.82
N LYS A 186 27.94 9.94 -25.70
CA LYS A 186 26.98 8.95 -25.21
C LYS A 186 25.91 9.61 -24.37
N ILE A 187 24.66 9.17 -24.53
CA ILE A 187 23.48 9.76 -23.89
C ILE A 187 22.85 8.74 -22.95
N ASP A 188 22.84 9.05 -21.66
CA ASP A 188 22.15 8.27 -20.63
C ASP A 188 20.93 9.05 -20.14
N LEU A 189 19.76 8.39 -20.12
CA LEU A 189 18.54 8.96 -19.55
C LEU A 189 18.44 8.59 -18.08
N HIS A 190 18.06 9.55 -17.24
CA HIS A 190 17.78 9.35 -15.83
C HIS A 190 16.29 9.60 -15.54
N LEU A 191 15.65 8.61 -14.93
CA LEU A 191 14.28 8.65 -14.42
C LEU A 191 14.31 8.79 -12.90
N LEU A 192 13.23 9.31 -12.32
CA LEU A 192 13.06 9.45 -10.88
C LEU A 192 11.80 8.71 -10.43
N SER A 193 11.95 7.82 -9.46
CA SER A 193 10.86 7.04 -8.89
C SER A 193 10.75 7.26 -7.39
N TYR A 194 9.55 7.62 -6.94
CA TYR A 194 9.21 7.93 -5.54
C TYR A 194 8.97 6.67 -4.70
N THR A 195 9.87 5.69 -4.76
CA THR A 195 9.70 4.38 -4.11
C THR A 195 11.05 3.74 -3.79
N SER A 196 11.09 2.81 -2.83
CA SER A 196 12.27 1.97 -2.55
C SER A 196 12.42 0.76 -3.47
N LYS A 197 11.64 0.71 -4.55
CA LYS A 197 11.60 -0.40 -5.50
C LYS A 197 11.60 0.10 -6.94
N SER A 198 12.50 -0.44 -7.77
CA SER A 198 12.41 -0.31 -9.22
C SER A 198 11.23 -1.14 -9.74
N LYS A 199 10.20 -0.46 -10.27
CA LYS A 199 8.91 -1.08 -10.65
C LYS A 199 8.93 -1.54 -12.11
N GLY A 200 8.17 -2.59 -12.42
CA GLY A 200 7.98 -3.06 -13.79
C GLY A 200 7.48 -2.00 -14.77
N GLU A 201 6.67 -1.04 -14.31
CA GLU A 201 6.20 0.13 -15.11
C GLU A 201 7.35 0.89 -15.77
N THR A 202 8.53 0.92 -15.14
CA THR A 202 9.72 1.59 -15.68
C THR A 202 10.19 0.99 -17.01
N TYR A 203 9.96 -0.31 -17.28
CA TYR A 203 10.23 -0.89 -18.61
C TYR A 203 9.36 -0.28 -19.71
N PHE A 204 8.09 -0.04 -19.41
CA PHE A 204 7.13 0.54 -20.36
C PHE A 204 7.44 2.02 -20.63
N GLN A 205 7.80 2.76 -19.58
CA GLN A 205 8.26 4.14 -19.71
C GLN A 205 9.54 4.22 -20.54
N SER A 206 10.46 3.28 -20.32
CA SER A 206 11.71 3.18 -21.07
C SER A 206 11.48 2.84 -22.54
N PHE A 207 10.51 1.97 -22.85
CA PHE A 207 10.09 1.70 -24.22
C PHE A 207 9.57 2.98 -24.91
N TYR A 208 8.69 3.72 -24.25
CA TYR A 208 8.15 4.98 -24.76
C TYR A 208 9.27 6.00 -25.04
N LEU A 209 10.14 6.23 -24.06
CA LEU A 209 11.27 7.15 -24.16
C LEU A 209 12.23 6.78 -25.29
N TYR A 210 12.68 5.53 -25.32
CA TYR A 210 13.63 5.06 -26.32
C TYR A 210 13.10 5.27 -27.74
N TRP A 211 11.86 4.85 -28.02
CA TRP A 211 11.31 4.95 -29.37
C TRP A 211 10.91 6.38 -29.74
N LEU A 212 10.47 7.22 -28.79
CA LEU A 212 10.26 8.65 -29.04
C LEU A 212 11.57 9.32 -29.47
N LEU A 213 12.65 9.13 -28.70
CA LEU A 213 13.94 9.76 -28.97
C LEU A 213 14.59 9.21 -30.25
N LYS A 214 14.43 7.91 -30.52
CA LYS A 214 14.88 7.29 -31.77
C LYS A 214 14.20 7.89 -33.00
N ASN A 215 12.91 8.22 -32.92
CA ASN A 215 12.18 8.84 -34.03
C ASN A 215 12.58 10.30 -34.30
N ILE A 216 13.25 10.96 -33.35
CA ILE A 216 13.85 12.29 -33.54
C ILE A 216 15.37 12.24 -33.76
N GLY A 217 15.92 11.04 -34.02
CA GLY A 217 17.33 10.86 -34.36
C GLY A 217 18.30 10.86 -33.17
N VAL A 218 17.81 10.69 -31.94
CA VAL A 218 18.64 10.63 -30.74
C VAL A 218 18.85 9.18 -30.32
N GLU A 219 20.11 8.74 -30.28
CA GLU A 219 20.49 7.38 -29.88
C GLU A 219 20.82 7.32 -28.39
N ILE A 220 20.11 6.45 -27.66
CA ILE A 220 20.25 6.30 -26.20
C ILE A 220 21.16 5.13 -25.87
N ASN A 221 22.16 5.39 -25.03
CA ASN A 221 23.13 4.41 -24.56
C ASN A 221 22.57 3.61 -23.37
N ARG A 222 22.05 4.29 -22.34
CA ARG A 222 21.43 3.66 -21.17
C ARG A 222 20.20 4.41 -20.70
N ILE A 223 19.31 3.68 -20.03
CA ILE A 223 18.18 4.25 -19.28
C ILE A 223 18.34 3.80 -17.84
N LYS A 224 18.41 4.76 -16.93
CA LYS A 224 18.68 4.62 -15.49
C LYS A 224 17.48 5.15 -14.71
N ASN A 225 17.21 4.56 -13.55
CA ASN A 225 16.13 4.96 -12.66
C ASN A 225 16.66 5.15 -11.24
N ILE A 226 16.39 6.32 -10.67
CA ILE A 226 16.75 6.70 -9.31
C ILE A 226 15.60 6.28 -8.38
N ILE A 227 15.90 5.47 -7.37
CA ILE A 227 14.95 5.01 -6.36
C ILE A 227 15.48 5.33 -4.95
N ILE A 228 14.61 5.31 -3.95
CA ILE A 228 15.01 5.36 -2.53
C ILE A 228 15.84 4.11 -2.24
N ASP A 229 16.99 4.26 -1.59
CA ASP A 229 17.92 3.16 -1.36
C ASP A 229 17.34 2.14 -0.37
N PRO A 230 16.94 0.93 -0.83
CA PRO A 230 16.34 -0.09 0.04
C PRO A 230 17.33 -0.69 1.05
N ARG A 231 18.64 -0.42 0.89
CA ARG A 231 19.68 -0.87 1.83
C ARG A 231 19.59 -0.19 3.17
N THR A 232 19.12 1.06 3.21
CA THR A 232 19.06 1.85 4.45
C THR A 232 18.22 1.17 5.54
N LYS A 233 17.08 0.59 5.17
CA LYS A 233 16.22 -0.19 6.07
C LYS A 233 16.93 -1.43 6.61
N ILE A 234 17.67 -2.13 5.76
CA ILE A 234 18.36 -3.38 6.11
C ILE A 234 19.49 -3.13 7.09
N PHE A 235 20.25 -2.06 6.84
CA PHE A 235 21.38 -1.68 7.67
C PHE A 235 20.97 -0.77 8.84
N ASN A 236 19.67 -0.60 9.09
CA ASN A 236 19.11 0.29 10.13
C ASN A 236 19.74 1.70 10.13
N SER A 237 20.06 2.22 8.94
CA SER A 237 20.71 3.53 8.77
C SER A 237 19.73 4.64 8.35
N VAL A 238 18.42 4.37 8.47
CA VAL A 238 17.37 5.34 8.18
C VAL A 238 17.38 6.46 9.22
N LYS A 239 17.34 7.71 8.77
CA LYS A 239 17.34 8.91 9.62
C LYS A 239 16.14 9.79 9.35
N LYS A 240 15.55 10.38 10.40
CA LYS A 240 14.40 11.28 10.32
C LYS A 240 14.66 12.39 9.29
N GLY A 241 13.73 12.58 8.35
CA GLY A 241 13.81 13.61 7.30
C GLY A 241 14.94 13.43 6.26
N GLN A 242 15.67 12.32 6.30
CA GLN A 242 16.76 12.03 5.35
C GLN A 242 16.38 10.94 4.36
N LEU A 243 16.89 11.07 3.13
CA LEU A 243 16.71 10.10 2.06
C LEU A 243 18.05 9.79 1.42
N ASN A 244 18.29 8.50 1.22
CA ASN A 244 19.39 8.01 0.40
C ASN A 244 18.82 7.43 -0.89
N PHE A 245 19.59 7.51 -1.95
CA PHE A 245 19.17 7.09 -3.28
C PHE A 245 20.12 6.07 -3.87
N VAL A 246 19.63 5.31 -4.85
CA VAL A 246 20.43 4.39 -5.64
C VAL A 246 19.95 4.37 -7.09
N ILE A 247 20.88 4.11 -8.02
CA ILE A 247 20.60 4.01 -9.46
C ILE A 247 20.37 2.54 -9.84
N THR A 248 19.34 2.31 -10.66
CA THR A 248 18.95 1.01 -11.19
C THR A 248 18.81 1.07 -12.71
N GLU A 249 19.08 -0.03 -13.42
CA GLU A 249 18.95 -0.12 -14.89
C GLU A 249 17.96 -1.23 -15.33
N SER A 250 17.28 -1.84 -14.36
CA SER A 250 16.32 -2.92 -14.53
C SER A 250 15.31 -2.91 -13.38
N ALA A 251 14.26 -3.72 -13.48
CA ALA A 251 13.23 -3.85 -12.45
C ALA A 251 12.77 -5.29 -12.29
N ASN A 252 12.19 -5.61 -11.12
CA ASN A 252 11.46 -6.86 -10.93
C ASN A 252 9.99 -6.66 -11.32
N MET A 253 9.45 -7.55 -12.16
CA MET A 253 8.07 -7.48 -12.66
C MET A 253 7.01 -7.85 -11.61
N SER A 254 7.37 -8.54 -10.52
CA SER A 254 6.45 -8.82 -9.42
C SER A 254 5.94 -7.51 -8.82
N SER A 255 4.66 -7.40 -8.47
CA SER A 255 4.14 -6.23 -7.74
C SER A 255 4.60 -6.20 -6.29
N THR A 256 4.74 -7.35 -5.65
CA THR A 256 5.14 -7.51 -4.25
C THR A 256 6.51 -8.17 -4.12
N VAL A 257 7.33 -7.69 -3.18
CA VAL A 257 8.63 -8.26 -2.85
C VAL A 257 8.68 -8.48 -1.34
N SER A 258 8.85 -9.72 -0.91
CA SER A 258 8.98 -10.10 0.50
C SER A 258 10.35 -10.72 0.77
N LYS A 259 10.91 -10.44 1.96
CA LYS A 259 12.08 -11.16 2.48
C LYS A 259 11.67 -12.61 2.77
N SER A 260 12.51 -13.58 2.40
CA SER A 260 12.27 -15.00 2.67
C SER A 260 12.23 -15.24 4.19
N LYS A 261 11.22 -15.99 4.68
CA LYS A 261 11.05 -16.34 6.10
C LYS A 261 11.59 -17.72 6.49
N SER A 262 12.29 -18.38 5.58
CA SER A 262 12.73 -19.76 5.76
C SER A 262 13.64 -19.87 7.00
N LYS A 263 13.35 -20.82 7.91
CA LYS A 263 14.18 -21.08 9.11
C LYS A 263 15.51 -21.72 8.68
N GLY A 264 16.62 -21.31 9.31
CA GLY A 264 17.95 -21.89 9.09
C GLY A 264 18.82 -21.21 8.03
N TYR A 265 18.70 -19.89 7.83
CA TYR A 265 19.55 -19.14 6.89
C TYR A 265 20.20 -17.95 7.57
N ILE A 266 21.32 -17.50 6.99
CA ILE A 266 21.94 -16.27 7.44
C ILE A 266 21.09 -15.08 6.97
N ASP A 267 20.66 -14.24 7.91
CA ASP A 267 19.76 -13.11 7.65
C ASP A 267 20.26 -12.18 6.53
N TYR A 268 21.59 -12.02 6.39
CA TYR A 268 22.19 -11.19 5.34
C TYR A 268 21.94 -11.70 3.91
N ILE A 269 21.86 -13.03 3.69
CA ILE A 269 21.60 -13.59 2.35
C ILE A 269 20.18 -13.23 1.92
N ASN A 270 19.24 -13.36 2.86
CA ASN A 270 17.86 -12.97 2.64
C ASN A 270 17.74 -11.45 2.42
N ASP A 271 18.59 -10.64 3.05
CA ASP A 271 18.67 -9.20 2.83
C ASP A 271 19.21 -8.83 1.44
N ILE A 272 20.29 -9.46 0.98
CA ILE A 272 20.83 -9.26 -0.38
C ILE A 272 19.79 -9.66 -1.43
N GLU A 273 19.18 -10.83 -1.28
CA GLU A 273 18.11 -11.30 -2.17
C GLU A 273 16.95 -10.29 -2.21
N PHE A 274 16.58 -9.73 -1.05
CA PHE A 274 15.55 -8.73 -0.93
C PHE A 274 15.92 -7.41 -1.64
N VAL A 275 17.14 -6.89 -1.45
CA VAL A 275 17.62 -5.70 -2.18
C VAL A 275 17.63 -5.93 -3.67
N MET A 276 18.15 -7.05 -4.14
CA MET A 276 18.16 -7.36 -5.57
C MET A 276 16.77 -7.39 -6.17
N LYS A 277 15.81 -8.01 -5.48
CA LYS A 277 14.40 -8.00 -5.92
C LYS A 277 13.80 -6.59 -5.90
N LYS A 278 14.24 -5.71 -5.00
CA LYS A 278 13.82 -4.30 -4.93
C LYS A 278 14.45 -3.44 -6.02
N THR A 279 15.74 -3.61 -6.31
CA THR A 279 16.50 -2.80 -7.28
C THR A 279 16.42 -3.33 -8.71
N GLY A 280 16.04 -4.60 -8.90
CA GLY A 280 16.14 -5.29 -10.18
C GLY A 280 17.57 -5.69 -10.56
N TRP A 281 18.55 -5.49 -9.67
CA TRP A 281 19.94 -5.85 -9.93
C TRP A 281 20.10 -7.34 -10.18
N ASN A 282 20.77 -7.69 -11.28
CA ASN A 282 21.07 -9.06 -11.63
C ASN A 282 22.45 -9.45 -11.08
N LEU A 283 22.52 -10.59 -10.40
CA LEU A 283 23.78 -11.28 -10.16
C LEU A 283 24.11 -12.11 -11.40
N PHE A 284 25.13 -11.72 -12.17
CA PHE A 284 25.71 -12.64 -13.15
C PHE A 284 26.64 -13.60 -12.39
N VAL A 285 26.21 -14.86 -12.27
CA VAL A 285 27.04 -15.95 -11.78
C VAL A 285 27.70 -16.58 -13.00
N ASN A 286 28.94 -16.19 -13.32
CA ASN A 286 29.67 -16.86 -14.39
C ASN A 286 30.03 -18.29 -13.95
N ASN A 287 29.39 -19.27 -14.58
CA ASN A 287 29.79 -20.67 -14.50
C ASN A 287 30.90 -20.92 -15.54
N GLU A 288 32.06 -20.26 -15.39
CA GLU A 288 33.23 -20.63 -16.18
C GLU A 288 33.64 -22.04 -15.78
N LYS A 289 33.57 -23.00 -16.73
CA LYS A 289 34.04 -24.37 -16.52
C LYS A 289 35.55 -24.33 -16.26
N PHE A 290 35.96 -24.25 -14.99
CA PHE A 290 37.36 -24.35 -14.63
C PHE A 290 37.81 -25.82 -14.58
N ILE A 291 38.91 -26.07 -15.28
CA ILE A 291 39.51 -27.40 -15.50
C ILE A 291 40.30 -27.90 -14.28
N ASN A 292 40.42 -27.12 -13.20
CA ASN A 292 41.23 -27.47 -12.04
C ASN A 292 40.42 -27.54 -10.73
N LYS A 293 40.43 -28.71 -10.08
CA LYS A 293 39.62 -29.05 -8.88
C LYS A 293 40.17 -28.48 -7.57
N ASP A 294 41.37 -27.91 -7.55
CA ASP A 294 42.09 -27.61 -6.30
C ASP A 294 42.08 -26.13 -5.88
N SER A 295 41.38 -25.24 -6.59
CA SER A 295 41.27 -23.83 -6.24
C SER A 295 39.86 -23.45 -5.77
N TYR A 296 39.63 -23.42 -4.46
CA TYR A 296 38.37 -23.01 -3.82
C TYR A 296 38.18 -21.48 -3.83
N ASN A 297 38.24 -20.82 -4.99
CA ASN A 297 37.95 -19.38 -5.15
C ASN A 297 36.84 -19.19 -6.18
N TRP A 298 35.61 -18.91 -5.72
CA TRP A 298 34.46 -18.60 -6.58
C TRP A 298 34.20 -17.09 -6.62
N PRO A 299 34.45 -16.38 -7.73
CA PRO A 299 34.07 -14.97 -7.88
C PRO A 299 32.58 -14.83 -8.26
N ILE A 300 31.77 -14.13 -7.46
CA ILE A 300 30.63 -13.37 -7.99
C ILE A 300 31.25 -12.13 -8.65
N SER A 301 31.14 -12.03 -9.97
CA SER A 301 31.42 -10.76 -10.63
C SER A 301 30.09 -10.04 -10.84
N LEU A 302 29.82 -9.02 -10.03
CA LEU A 302 28.87 -7.98 -10.41
C LEU A 302 29.52 -7.19 -11.56
N ARG A 303 29.41 -7.70 -12.78
CA ARG A 303 29.92 -7.00 -13.97
C ARG A 303 28.85 -6.06 -14.51
N GLU A 304 29.29 -4.90 -14.99
CA GLU A 304 28.64 -4.23 -16.10
C GLU A 304 28.65 -5.19 -17.29
N THR A 305 27.61 -5.99 -17.42
CA THR A 305 27.26 -6.57 -18.72
C THR A 305 25.90 -6.00 -19.06
N SER A 306 25.73 -5.60 -20.32
CA SER A 306 24.43 -5.19 -20.85
C SER A 306 23.45 -6.32 -20.57
N CYS A 307 22.73 -6.23 -19.45
CA CYS A 307 21.84 -7.31 -19.10
C CYS A 307 20.77 -7.32 -20.18
N GLU A 308 20.49 -8.50 -20.72
CA GLU A 308 19.42 -8.72 -21.69
C GLU A 308 18.05 -8.27 -21.13
N ASN A 309 18.00 -7.94 -19.84
CA ASN A 309 16.87 -7.41 -19.11
C ASN A 309 17.04 -5.94 -18.66
N SER A 310 17.99 -5.17 -19.20
CA SER A 310 18.09 -3.73 -18.90
C SER A 310 16.95 -2.97 -19.59
N PHE A 311 16.54 -1.84 -19.02
CA PHE A 311 15.49 -0.99 -19.58
C PHE A 311 15.71 -0.66 -21.05
N VAL A 312 16.92 -0.24 -21.42
CA VAL A 312 17.27 0.10 -22.80
C VAL A 312 17.27 -1.13 -23.72
N HIS A 313 17.79 -2.28 -23.24
CA HIS A 313 17.84 -3.50 -24.05
C HIS A 313 16.44 -4.06 -24.31
N CYS A 314 15.57 -4.08 -23.31
CA CYS A 314 14.18 -4.50 -23.46
C CYS A 314 13.40 -3.58 -24.41
N ALA A 315 13.65 -2.27 -24.36
CA ALA A 315 13.04 -1.31 -25.28
C ALA A 315 13.49 -1.53 -26.73
N ILE A 316 14.79 -1.76 -26.96
CA ILE A 316 15.37 -2.06 -28.29
C ILE A 316 14.77 -3.34 -28.87
N ASN A 317 14.76 -4.41 -28.07
CA ASN A 317 14.34 -5.75 -28.50
C ASN A 317 12.83 -5.97 -28.41
N LYS A 318 12.07 -4.96 -27.94
CA LYS A 318 10.61 -5.00 -27.81
C LYS A 318 10.12 -6.21 -26.99
N LYS A 319 10.89 -6.61 -25.98
CA LYS A 319 10.54 -7.72 -25.09
C LYS A 319 11.09 -7.52 -23.68
N ILE A 320 10.29 -7.89 -22.69
CA ILE A 320 10.70 -7.98 -21.28
C ILE A 320 10.95 -9.45 -20.97
N LEU A 321 12.08 -9.74 -20.33
CA LEU A 321 12.51 -11.10 -20.00
C LEU A 321 12.37 -11.33 -18.49
N LEU A 322 11.81 -12.48 -18.08
CA LEU A 322 11.81 -12.87 -16.67
C LEU A 322 13.16 -13.48 -16.29
N ASN A 323 13.86 -12.81 -15.37
CA ASN A 323 14.94 -13.42 -14.60
C ASN A 323 14.34 -13.99 -13.30
N GLU A 324 14.03 -15.28 -13.28
CA GLU A 324 13.82 -16.00 -12.02
C GLU A 324 15.20 -16.35 -11.45
N LEU A 325 15.80 -15.41 -10.72
CA LEU A 325 17.02 -15.68 -9.94
C LEU A 325 16.61 -16.05 -8.52
N SER A 326 16.88 -17.30 -8.13
CA SER A 326 16.74 -17.79 -6.77
C SER A 326 18.11 -18.21 -6.22
N ILE A 327 18.37 -17.90 -4.95
CA ILE A 327 19.58 -18.39 -4.27
C ILE A 327 19.31 -19.86 -3.89
N ASN A 328 20.18 -20.79 -4.32
CA ASN A 328 20.02 -22.20 -3.99
C ASN A 328 20.35 -22.46 -2.51
N LYS A 329 19.29 -22.53 -1.71
CA LYS A 329 19.31 -22.61 -0.25
C LYS A 329 19.68 -23.99 0.30
N ILE A 330 19.73 -25.04 -0.52
CA ILE A 330 19.95 -26.44 -0.08
C ILE A 330 21.43 -26.73 0.25
N LEU A 331 22.36 -25.85 -0.15
CA LEU A 331 23.81 -26.06 -0.05
C LEU A 331 24.46 -25.60 1.27
N TYR A 332 23.71 -24.95 2.17
CA TYR A 332 24.23 -24.46 3.46
C TYR A 332 23.73 -25.35 4.59
N ASN A 333 24.63 -26.01 5.33
CA ASN A 333 24.26 -26.81 6.51
C ASN A 333 24.28 -25.95 7.80
N GLU A 334 23.52 -26.35 8.82
CA GLU A 334 23.35 -25.59 10.07
C GLU A 334 24.68 -25.26 10.77
N ASN A 335 25.63 -26.20 10.80
CA ASN A 335 26.93 -26.00 11.46
C ASN A 335 27.79 -24.90 10.81
N GLN A 336 27.82 -24.82 9.48
CA GLN A 336 28.54 -23.76 8.76
C GLN A 336 27.87 -22.39 8.93
N ILE A 337 26.55 -22.39 9.11
CA ILE A 337 25.75 -21.17 9.36
C ILE A 337 26.03 -20.61 10.75
N ASP A 338 26.12 -21.47 11.77
CA ASP A 338 26.43 -21.06 13.14
C ASP A 338 27.84 -20.47 13.27
N GLU A 339 28.85 -21.09 12.65
CA GLU A 339 30.22 -20.55 12.62
C GLU A 339 30.28 -19.18 11.93
N LEU A 340 29.50 -18.97 10.86
CA LEU A 340 29.43 -17.71 10.13
C LEU A 340 28.71 -16.61 10.91
N ASN A 341 27.62 -16.94 11.60
CA ASN A 341 26.91 -16.01 12.48
C ASN A 341 27.82 -15.53 13.62
N ILE A 342 28.50 -16.48 14.29
CA ILE A 342 29.46 -16.18 15.36
C ILE A 342 30.61 -15.28 14.86
N PHE A 343 31.09 -15.53 13.64
CA PHE A 343 32.12 -14.68 13.03
C PHE A 343 31.61 -13.28 12.72
N TYR A 344 30.41 -13.13 12.16
CA TYR A 344 29.81 -11.83 11.85
C TYR A 344 29.57 -11.00 13.11
N ASP A 345 28.99 -11.59 14.15
CA ASP A 345 28.72 -10.92 15.41
C ASP A 345 30.00 -10.38 16.07
N LYS A 346 31.14 -11.05 15.86
CA LYS A 346 32.45 -10.64 16.37
C LYS A 346 33.08 -9.47 15.62
N VAL A 347 32.71 -9.24 14.36
CA VAL A 347 33.45 -8.32 13.47
C VAL A 347 32.61 -7.15 12.97
N LYS A 348 31.30 -7.12 13.26
CA LYS A 348 30.38 -6.07 12.81
C LYS A 348 30.82 -4.64 13.18
N ASP A 349 31.45 -4.47 14.35
CA ASP A 349 31.88 -3.16 14.83
C ASP A 349 33.19 -2.68 14.15
N ASP A 350 34.01 -3.62 13.67
CA ASP A 350 35.27 -3.35 12.96
C ASP A 350 35.08 -3.03 11.46
N LEU A 351 33.89 -3.27 10.90
CA LEU A 351 33.57 -3.07 9.48
C LEU A 351 33.54 -1.58 9.08
N ASN A 352 33.44 -0.66 10.04
CA ASN A 352 33.36 0.79 9.78
C ASN A 352 34.68 1.44 9.30
N ASN A 353 35.79 0.69 9.19
CA ASN A 353 37.09 1.26 8.82
C ASN A 353 37.68 0.64 7.54
N THR A 354 37.94 1.52 6.56
CA THR A 354 38.58 1.25 5.26
C THR A 354 39.99 0.70 5.40
N LYS A 355 40.19 -0.61 5.59
CA LYS A 355 41.57 -1.16 5.60
C LYS A 355 41.77 -2.66 5.39
N TYR A 356 41.18 -3.32 4.38
CA TYR A 356 41.45 -4.77 4.22
C TYR A 356 41.62 -5.26 2.78
N SER A 357 42.74 -5.96 2.55
CA SER A 357 43.08 -6.77 1.37
C SER A 357 43.46 -8.17 1.87
N GLY A 358 42.67 -9.20 1.58
CA GLY A 358 42.88 -10.55 2.11
C GLY A 358 41.63 -11.44 2.09
N SER A 359 41.79 -12.70 2.50
CA SER A 359 40.88 -13.87 2.39
C SER A 359 39.46 -13.78 3.00
N ASP A 360 39.05 -12.60 3.47
CA ASP A 360 37.79 -12.35 4.19
C ASP A 360 36.63 -12.06 3.21
N ARG A 361 36.20 -13.09 2.50
CA ARG A 361 35.27 -13.02 1.37
C ARG A 361 33.90 -12.39 1.67
N TRP A 362 33.30 -12.76 2.80
CA TRP A 362 31.96 -12.28 3.18
C TRP A 362 31.94 -10.83 3.67
N LYS A 363 33.01 -10.40 4.36
CA LYS A 363 33.21 -9.00 4.75
C LYS A 363 33.32 -8.08 3.53
N ASN A 364 34.00 -8.54 2.47
CA ASN A 364 34.11 -7.79 1.23
C ASN A 364 32.78 -7.66 0.47
N LEU A 365 31.90 -8.68 0.51
CA LEU A 365 30.55 -8.60 -0.05
C LEU A 365 29.72 -7.57 0.68
N TYR A 366 29.70 -7.65 2.01
CA TYR A 366 28.95 -6.74 2.87
C TYR A 366 29.44 -5.28 2.73
N LEU A 367 30.76 -5.05 2.79
CA LEU A 367 31.36 -3.72 2.57
C LEU A 367 31.12 -3.18 1.15
N SER A 368 31.12 -4.04 0.12
CA SER A 368 30.79 -3.61 -1.24
C SER A 368 29.32 -3.16 -1.37
N PHE A 369 28.43 -3.78 -0.59
CA PHE A 369 27.01 -3.45 -0.55
C PHE A 369 26.75 -2.17 0.26
N GLU A 370 27.39 -2.01 1.43
CA GLU A 370 27.30 -0.82 2.29
C GLU A 370 27.97 0.42 1.67
N SER A 371 29.10 0.27 0.98
CA SER A 371 29.86 1.41 0.45
C SER A 371 29.24 2.13 -0.75
N GLY A 372 28.04 1.76 -1.19
CA GLY A 372 27.36 2.39 -2.34
C GLY A 372 27.94 2.01 -3.71
N ASN A 373 29.25 1.80 -3.79
CA ASN A 373 30.03 1.55 -5.01
C ASN A 373 30.15 0.06 -5.34
N LEU A 374 29.05 -0.57 -5.75
CA LEU A 374 29.08 -1.93 -6.31
C LEU A 374 29.77 -1.99 -7.68
N TRP A 375 29.82 -0.86 -8.38
CA TRP A 375 30.24 -0.76 -9.79
C TRP A 375 31.68 -1.19 -10.09
N ASN A 376 32.54 -1.30 -9.06
CA ASN A 376 33.98 -1.53 -9.25
C ASN A 376 34.58 -2.68 -8.41
N LYS A 377 33.78 -3.52 -7.75
CA LYS A 377 34.32 -4.60 -6.91
C LYS A 377 33.81 -5.98 -7.36
N GLN A 378 34.71 -6.80 -7.89
CA GLN A 378 34.49 -8.26 -7.96
C GLN A 378 34.45 -8.80 -6.52
N VAL A 379 33.43 -9.59 -6.19
CA VAL A 379 33.25 -10.13 -4.84
C VAL A 379 33.14 -11.64 -4.91
N SER A 380 33.98 -12.37 -4.21
CA SER A 380 33.95 -13.83 -4.26
C SER A 380 33.00 -14.45 -3.24
N VAL A 381 32.04 -15.27 -3.68
CA VAL A 381 31.07 -15.98 -2.83
C VAL A 381 31.03 -17.47 -3.23
N PRO A 382 31.06 -18.43 -2.28
CA PRO A 382 31.02 -19.86 -2.60
C PRO A 382 29.65 -20.32 -3.14
N SER A 383 29.72 -21.08 -4.24
CA SER A 383 28.76 -22.10 -4.70
C SER A 383 27.28 -21.69 -4.84
N LEU A 384 26.98 -21.05 -5.98
CA LEU A 384 25.63 -21.05 -6.55
C LEU A 384 25.63 -22.09 -7.68
N LYS A 385 24.83 -23.16 -7.58
CA LYS A 385 24.47 -23.92 -8.78
C LYS A 385 23.42 -23.10 -9.52
N GLU A 386 23.68 -22.79 -10.80
CA GLU A 386 22.61 -22.41 -11.73
C GLU A 386 21.44 -23.38 -11.52
N GLU A 387 20.25 -22.87 -11.23
CA GLU A 387 19.07 -23.61 -11.63
C GLU A 387 19.19 -23.76 -13.15
N THR A 388 19.49 -25.00 -13.53
CA THR A 388 19.73 -25.44 -14.89
C THR A 388 18.74 -24.79 -15.84
N LYS A 389 19.24 -23.95 -16.74
CA LYS A 389 18.60 -23.52 -17.99
C LYS A 389 17.06 -23.55 -17.94
N SER A 390 16.42 -22.53 -17.38
CA SER A 390 15.16 -22.09 -17.98
C SER A 390 15.53 -20.93 -18.89
N SER A 391 15.28 -21.10 -20.19
CA SER A 391 15.33 -20.00 -21.15
C SER A 391 14.58 -18.82 -20.55
N LEU A 392 15.19 -17.63 -20.53
CA LEU A 392 14.54 -16.38 -20.14
C LEU A 392 13.12 -16.36 -20.71
N LYS A 393 12.11 -16.50 -19.85
CA LYS A 393 10.72 -16.59 -20.29
C LYS A 393 10.29 -15.19 -20.69
N GLU A 394 9.76 -15.06 -21.90
CA GLU A 394 9.20 -13.79 -22.36
C GLU A 394 8.03 -13.41 -21.46
N HIS A 395 8.15 -12.27 -20.78
CA HIS A 395 7.12 -11.75 -19.89
C HIS A 395 6.09 -10.94 -20.66
N TYR A 396 6.59 -10.08 -21.55
CA TYR A 396 5.80 -9.12 -22.30
C TYR A 396 6.48 -8.83 -23.63
N ILE A 397 5.69 -8.77 -24.70
CA ILE A 397 6.15 -8.43 -26.05
C ILE A 397 5.48 -7.12 -26.45
N PHE A 398 6.28 -6.11 -26.76
CA PHE A 398 5.78 -4.83 -27.22
C PHE A 398 5.39 -4.89 -28.69
N GLN A 399 4.27 -4.25 -29.04
CA GLN A 399 3.97 -3.90 -30.43
C GLN A 399 4.93 -2.82 -30.94
N ASP A 400 4.93 -2.59 -32.25
CA ASP A 400 5.69 -1.50 -32.84
C ASP A 400 5.24 -0.14 -32.32
N PHE A 401 6.18 0.81 -32.17
CA PHE A 401 5.84 2.16 -31.72
C PHE A 401 4.75 2.81 -32.58
N LYS A 402 4.83 2.61 -33.91
CA LYS A 402 3.79 3.07 -34.87
C LYS A 402 2.42 2.43 -34.66
N TRP A 403 2.37 1.21 -34.15
CA TRP A 403 1.11 0.56 -33.80
C TRP A 403 0.44 1.33 -32.65
N TYR A 404 1.20 1.62 -31.58
CA TYR A 404 0.70 2.39 -30.45
C TYR A 404 0.27 3.82 -30.84
N THR A 405 1.05 4.52 -31.68
CA THR A 405 0.65 5.85 -32.16
C THR A 405 -0.61 5.79 -33.02
N SER A 406 -0.81 4.73 -33.81
CA SER A 406 -2.03 4.52 -34.60
C SER A 406 -3.25 4.27 -33.72
N VAL A 407 -3.11 3.47 -32.65
CA VAL A 407 -4.16 3.27 -31.63
C VAL A 407 -4.57 4.60 -31.00
N ILE A 408 -3.59 5.41 -30.57
CA ILE A 408 -3.85 6.73 -29.95
C ILE A 408 -4.59 7.65 -30.92
N ARG A 409 -4.15 7.75 -32.18
CA ARG A 409 -4.77 8.63 -33.17
C ARG A 409 -6.22 8.26 -33.43
N LYS A 410 -6.51 6.98 -33.62
CA LYS A 410 -7.89 6.50 -33.86
C LYS A 410 -8.75 6.64 -32.60
N ALA A 411 -8.21 6.35 -31.42
CA ALA A 411 -8.90 6.53 -30.15
C ALA A 411 -9.26 7.99 -29.89
N TYR A 412 -8.38 8.93 -30.28
CA TYR A 412 -8.69 10.35 -30.18
C TYR A 412 -9.88 10.72 -31.08
N LYS A 413 -9.88 10.28 -32.34
CA LYS A 413 -10.98 10.58 -33.27
C LYS A 413 -12.33 10.04 -32.78
N GLU A 414 -12.33 8.82 -32.23
CA GLU A 414 -13.56 8.09 -31.92
C GLU A 414 -14.05 8.29 -30.49
N PHE A 415 -13.14 8.43 -29.52
CA PHE A 415 -13.47 8.39 -28.08
C PHE A 415 -13.13 9.68 -27.32
N SER A 416 -12.42 10.67 -27.90
CA SER A 416 -12.02 11.86 -27.11
C SER A 416 -13.15 12.80 -26.72
N LYS A 417 -14.27 12.75 -27.45
CA LYS A 417 -15.41 13.67 -27.24
C LYS A 417 -16.45 13.11 -26.28
N GLU A 418 -16.80 11.85 -26.45
CA GLU A 418 -17.85 11.18 -25.69
C GLU A 418 -17.39 9.80 -25.25
N LEU A 419 -17.79 9.44 -24.03
CA LEU A 419 -17.54 8.11 -23.48
C LEU A 419 -18.44 7.09 -24.18
N ASN A 420 -17.83 6.07 -24.79
CA ASN A 420 -18.55 4.94 -25.36
C ASN A 420 -18.40 3.71 -24.46
N ILE A 421 -19.43 3.44 -23.66
CA ILE A 421 -19.47 2.31 -22.71
C ILE A 421 -19.42 0.97 -23.44
N ASP A 422 -20.11 0.85 -24.57
CA ASP A 422 -20.11 -0.40 -25.33
C ASP A 422 -18.71 -0.68 -25.89
N ALA A 423 -17.98 0.35 -26.35
CA ALA A 423 -16.59 0.20 -26.78
C ALA A 423 -15.65 -0.15 -25.61
N LEU A 424 -15.87 0.46 -24.45
CA LEU A 424 -15.13 0.14 -23.22
C LEU A 424 -15.25 -1.31 -22.82
N LEU A 425 -16.47 -1.85 -22.92
CA LEU A 425 -16.75 -3.26 -22.72
C LEU A 425 -16.17 -4.13 -23.84
N PHE A 426 -16.28 -3.70 -25.10
CA PHE A 426 -15.77 -4.40 -26.29
C PHE A 426 -14.27 -4.72 -26.21
N PHE A 427 -13.46 -3.74 -25.78
CA PHE A 427 -12.01 -3.90 -25.65
C PHE A 427 -11.57 -4.47 -24.29
N GLY A 428 -12.50 -4.73 -23.37
CA GLY A 428 -12.19 -5.40 -22.11
C GLY A 428 -11.69 -6.82 -22.35
N TYR A 429 -10.88 -7.35 -21.45
CA TYR A 429 -10.54 -8.78 -21.49
C TYR A 429 -11.81 -9.57 -21.17
N TRP A 430 -12.32 -10.31 -22.15
CA TRP A 430 -13.34 -11.33 -21.89
C TRP A 430 -12.71 -12.71 -21.85
N PHE A 431 -13.43 -13.62 -21.21
CA PHE A 431 -13.06 -15.02 -21.11
C PHE A 431 -14.15 -15.84 -21.78
N ASN A 432 -13.77 -16.87 -22.54
CA ASN A 432 -14.73 -17.84 -23.03
C ASN A 432 -15.25 -18.72 -21.87
N SER A 433 -16.22 -19.60 -22.15
CA SER A 433 -16.77 -20.54 -21.17
C SER A 433 -15.72 -21.45 -20.53
N ASP A 434 -14.56 -21.61 -21.16
CA ASP A 434 -13.45 -22.43 -20.67
C ASP A 434 -12.44 -21.63 -19.82
N GLY A 435 -12.70 -20.34 -19.61
CA GLY A 435 -11.85 -19.45 -18.82
C GLY A 435 -10.57 -19.00 -19.54
N GLU A 436 -10.49 -19.19 -20.86
CA GLU A 436 -9.37 -18.70 -21.66
C GLU A 436 -9.57 -17.23 -22.05
N PRO A 437 -8.59 -16.34 -21.79
CA PRO A 437 -8.65 -14.96 -22.22
C PRO A 437 -8.55 -14.89 -23.74
N THR A 438 -9.43 -14.17 -24.40
CA THR A 438 -9.22 -13.89 -25.83
C THR A 438 -8.22 -12.76 -26.02
N ASN A 439 -7.54 -12.79 -27.17
CA ASN A 439 -6.46 -11.84 -27.46
C ASN A 439 -6.99 -10.42 -27.77
N SER A 440 -6.90 -9.49 -26.81
CA SER A 440 -7.27 -8.08 -26.99
C SER A 440 -6.51 -7.39 -28.14
N ILE A 441 -5.30 -7.83 -28.48
CA ILE A 441 -4.55 -7.29 -29.63
C ILE A 441 -5.29 -7.57 -30.94
N HIS A 442 -5.93 -8.73 -31.07
CA HIS A 442 -6.70 -9.08 -32.26
C HIS A 442 -7.90 -8.14 -32.44
N GLN A 443 -8.64 -7.86 -31.36
CA GLN A 443 -9.76 -6.91 -31.37
C GLN A 443 -9.30 -5.49 -31.73
N ILE A 444 -8.15 -5.05 -31.22
CA ILE A 444 -7.59 -3.74 -31.56
C ILE A 444 -7.16 -3.71 -33.02
N ASN A 445 -6.51 -4.76 -33.55
CA ASN A 445 -6.14 -4.83 -34.96
C ASN A 445 -7.37 -4.81 -35.87
N TYR A 446 -8.39 -5.61 -35.55
CA TYR A 446 -9.68 -5.57 -36.24
C TYR A 446 -10.29 -4.17 -36.19
N TRP A 447 -10.30 -3.54 -35.01
CA TRP A 447 -10.76 -2.16 -34.89
C TRP A 447 -9.93 -1.20 -35.73
N LEU A 448 -8.60 -1.25 -35.71
CA LEU A 448 -7.72 -0.40 -36.52
C LEU A 448 -8.00 -0.52 -38.02
N GLU A 449 -8.25 -1.73 -38.52
CA GLU A 449 -8.50 -2.05 -39.93
C GLU A 449 -9.88 -1.64 -40.44
N ASN A 450 -10.86 -1.40 -39.56
CA ASN A 450 -12.26 -1.15 -39.94
C ASN A 450 -12.73 0.26 -39.57
N GLU A 451 -13.43 0.95 -40.46
CA GLU A 451 -13.95 2.31 -40.18
C GLU A 451 -15.12 2.34 -39.20
N LYS A 452 -15.94 1.28 -39.15
CA LYS A 452 -17.11 1.16 -38.27
C LYS A 452 -17.12 -0.18 -37.58
N ILE A 453 -17.24 -0.16 -36.26
CA ILE A 453 -17.36 -1.36 -35.41
C ILE A 453 -18.73 -1.38 -34.74
N ASN A 454 -19.33 -2.56 -34.66
CA ASN A 454 -20.45 -2.79 -33.75
C ASN A 454 -19.89 -3.24 -32.40
N TYR A 455 -19.97 -2.35 -31.41
CA TYR A 455 -19.44 -2.59 -30.07
C TYR A 455 -20.33 -3.48 -29.19
N LYS A 456 -21.51 -3.89 -29.66
CA LYS A 456 -22.40 -4.76 -28.87
C LYS A 456 -21.83 -6.15 -28.74
N ILE A 457 -21.64 -6.56 -27.50
CA ILE A 457 -21.10 -7.87 -27.14
C ILE A 457 -21.93 -8.49 -26.03
N ASN A 458 -22.09 -9.81 -26.04
CA ASN A 458 -22.66 -10.55 -24.93
C ASN A 458 -21.51 -10.89 -23.97
N ILE A 459 -21.59 -10.42 -22.73
CA ILE A 459 -20.50 -10.49 -21.77
C ILE A 459 -20.98 -11.31 -20.58
N ASP A 460 -20.24 -12.36 -20.26
CA ASP A 460 -20.40 -13.07 -18.98
C ASP A 460 -19.38 -12.55 -17.94
N ARG A 461 -18.17 -12.21 -18.40
CA ARG A 461 -17.09 -11.68 -17.59
C ARG A 461 -16.24 -10.70 -18.38
N PHE A 462 -15.92 -9.55 -17.77
CA PHE A 462 -14.93 -8.63 -18.30
C PHE A 462 -13.94 -8.20 -17.20
N GLU A 463 -12.71 -7.90 -17.60
CA GLU A 463 -11.69 -7.30 -16.75
C GLU A 463 -11.00 -6.15 -17.48
N ILE A 464 -10.67 -5.10 -16.72
CA ILE A 464 -9.82 -4.00 -17.15
C ILE A 464 -8.39 -4.26 -16.67
N SER A 465 -7.39 -4.01 -17.53
CA SER A 465 -5.98 -4.21 -17.16
C SER A 465 -5.64 -3.47 -15.88
N LYS A 466 -5.08 -4.18 -14.90
CA LYS A 466 -4.70 -3.58 -13.62
C LYS A 466 -3.36 -2.84 -13.64
N ASP A 467 -2.54 -3.09 -14.67
CA ASP A 467 -1.14 -2.70 -14.66
C ASP A 467 -0.91 -1.23 -15.08
N PHE A 468 -1.86 -0.64 -15.82
CA PHE A 468 -1.74 0.73 -16.38
C PHE A 468 -2.92 1.65 -16.09
N ILE A 469 -3.93 1.14 -15.37
CA ILE A 469 -5.18 1.84 -15.09
C ILE A 469 -5.32 1.83 -13.57
N LYS A 470 -5.01 2.96 -12.93
CA LYS A 470 -4.95 3.05 -11.46
C LYS A 470 -6.32 2.75 -10.85
N GLU A 471 -7.37 3.25 -11.49
CA GLU A 471 -8.77 3.08 -11.10
C GLU A 471 -9.34 1.73 -11.56
N ASN A 472 -8.52 0.77 -12.02
CA ASN A 472 -9.03 -0.47 -12.60
C ASN A 472 -10.06 -1.19 -11.71
N LYS A 473 -9.86 -1.18 -10.38
CA LYS A 473 -10.76 -1.85 -9.44
C LYS A 473 -12.11 -1.14 -9.40
N GLN A 474 -12.09 0.18 -9.15
CA GLN A 474 -13.28 1.04 -9.12
C GLN A 474 -14.00 1.05 -10.46
N LEU A 475 -13.27 1.22 -11.56
CA LEU A 475 -13.83 1.21 -12.91
C LEU A 475 -14.45 -0.15 -13.26
N THR A 476 -13.75 -1.26 -12.99
CA THR A 476 -14.28 -2.61 -13.19
C THR A 476 -15.55 -2.81 -12.37
N PHE A 477 -15.57 -2.30 -11.14
CA PHE A 477 -16.73 -2.36 -10.28
C PHE A 477 -17.91 -1.50 -10.80
N LEU A 478 -17.70 -0.23 -11.12
CA LEU A 478 -18.76 0.66 -11.61
C LEU A 478 -19.34 0.19 -12.95
N LEU A 479 -18.52 -0.42 -13.80
CA LEU A 479 -19.00 -1.04 -15.02
C LEU A 479 -19.82 -2.30 -14.74
N ARG A 480 -19.47 -3.09 -13.72
CA ARG A 480 -20.31 -4.22 -13.28
C ARG A 480 -21.63 -3.72 -12.73
N GLU A 481 -21.60 -2.72 -11.86
CA GLU A 481 -22.79 -2.03 -11.36
C GLU A 481 -23.73 -1.64 -12.50
N LEU A 482 -23.17 -0.98 -13.52
CA LEU A 482 -23.92 -0.58 -14.69
C LEU A 482 -24.54 -1.77 -15.42
N ILE A 483 -23.80 -2.85 -15.63
CA ILE A 483 -24.31 -4.06 -16.28
C ILE A 483 -25.44 -4.68 -15.43
N LEU A 484 -25.31 -4.72 -14.11
CA LEU A 484 -26.28 -5.33 -13.20
C LEU A 484 -27.54 -4.47 -13.03
N LYS A 485 -27.41 -3.14 -12.98
CA LYS A 485 -28.57 -2.22 -12.98
C LYS A 485 -29.34 -2.31 -14.29
N ARG A 486 -28.69 -2.53 -15.44
CA ARG A 486 -29.38 -2.83 -16.71
C ARG A 486 -30.26 -4.09 -16.59
N GLU A 487 -29.95 -4.98 -15.66
CA GLU A 487 -30.73 -6.18 -15.34
C GLU A 487 -31.65 -6.04 -14.11
N ASN A 488 -31.77 -4.84 -13.52
CA ASN A 488 -32.58 -4.53 -12.32
C ASN A 488 -32.22 -5.33 -11.05
N LEU A 489 -30.92 -5.42 -10.73
CA LEU A 489 -30.41 -6.15 -9.55
C LEU A 489 -29.97 -5.19 -8.42
N GLU A 490 -30.43 -5.41 -7.18
CA GLU A 490 -30.29 -4.47 -6.04
C GLU A 490 -29.05 -4.66 -5.13
N PHE A 491 -28.14 -5.60 -5.39
CA PHE A 491 -27.03 -5.91 -4.46
C PHE A 491 -25.71 -6.14 -5.17
N ILE A 492 -24.84 -5.13 -5.17
CA ILE A 492 -23.61 -5.19 -5.96
C ILE A 492 -22.34 -5.08 -5.07
N ASN A 493 -22.49 -4.71 -3.79
CA ASN A 493 -21.40 -4.65 -2.80
C ASN A 493 -21.47 -5.79 -1.79
N TYR A 494 -20.86 -6.92 -2.09
CA TYR A 494 -20.58 -7.94 -1.07
C TYR A 494 -19.11 -7.92 -0.69
N SER A 495 -18.82 -8.05 0.61
CA SER A 495 -17.46 -8.24 1.07
C SER A 495 -16.83 -9.49 0.43
N GLY A 496 -15.51 -9.46 0.20
CA GLY A 496 -14.73 -10.64 -0.15
C GLY A 496 -14.81 -11.77 0.89
N ASN A 497 -15.32 -11.44 2.09
CA ASN A 497 -15.68 -12.40 3.12
C ASN A 497 -16.94 -13.19 2.82
N PHE A 498 -17.86 -12.74 1.97
CA PHE A 498 -19.01 -13.56 1.58
C PHE A 498 -18.60 -14.58 0.49
N LYS A 499 -18.16 -14.07 -0.67
CA LYS A 499 -17.58 -14.86 -1.76
C LYS A 499 -16.26 -14.26 -2.19
N LYS A 500 -15.31 -15.12 -2.58
CA LYS A 500 -14.01 -14.66 -3.10
C LYS A 500 -14.26 -13.73 -4.28
N VAL A 501 -13.48 -12.64 -4.36
CA VAL A 501 -13.55 -11.63 -5.45
C VAL A 501 -13.55 -12.26 -6.84
N LYS A 502 -12.88 -13.41 -7.03
CA LYS A 502 -12.86 -14.17 -8.29
C LYS A 502 -14.23 -14.74 -8.72
N ASN A 503 -15.07 -15.14 -7.76
CA ASN A 503 -16.42 -15.68 -8.00
C ASN A 503 -17.44 -14.55 -8.25
N VAL A 504 -17.08 -13.31 -7.93
CA VAL A 504 -17.85 -12.09 -8.19
C VAL A 504 -17.48 -11.49 -9.56
N ARG A 505 -16.60 -12.15 -10.34
CA ARG A 505 -16.17 -11.66 -11.67
C ARG A 505 -17.09 -12.07 -12.81
N GLU A 506 -17.86 -13.13 -12.63
CA GLU A 506 -18.82 -13.65 -13.61
C GLU A 506 -20.22 -13.17 -13.23
N ILE A 507 -20.97 -12.64 -14.21
CA ILE A 507 -22.30 -12.07 -13.97
C ILE A 507 -23.26 -13.18 -13.49
N VAL A 508 -23.19 -14.37 -14.06
CA VAL A 508 -24.01 -15.52 -13.64
C VAL A 508 -23.69 -15.94 -12.20
N ALA A 509 -22.41 -16.14 -11.86
CA ALA A 509 -22.00 -16.52 -10.52
C ALA A 509 -22.32 -15.43 -9.47
N LEU A 510 -22.32 -14.16 -9.88
CA LEU A 510 -22.75 -13.05 -9.03
C LEU A 510 -24.25 -13.10 -8.75
N LYS A 511 -25.09 -13.34 -9.77
CA LYS A 511 -26.55 -13.54 -9.58
C LYS A 511 -26.84 -14.66 -8.59
N GLU A 512 -26.20 -15.82 -8.77
CA GLU A 512 -26.33 -16.94 -7.83
C GLU A 512 -25.91 -16.56 -6.41
N SER A 513 -24.84 -15.76 -6.28
CA SER A 513 -24.38 -15.27 -4.99
C SER A 513 -25.34 -14.25 -4.37
N MET A 514 -25.99 -13.42 -5.17
CA MET A 514 -27.04 -12.49 -4.70
C MET A 514 -28.25 -13.23 -4.17
N ASP A 515 -28.70 -14.27 -4.87
CA ASP A 515 -29.82 -15.10 -4.44
C ASP A 515 -29.44 -15.85 -3.14
N GLU A 516 -28.23 -16.41 -3.08
CA GLU A 516 -27.69 -17.00 -1.85
C GLU A 516 -27.69 -16.00 -0.68
N PHE A 517 -27.23 -14.76 -0.91
CA PHE A 517 -27.20 -13.72 0.11
C PHE A 517 -28.59 -13.34 0.62
N LYS A 518 -29.57 -13.18 -0.27
CA LYS A 518 -30.96 -12.84 0.10
C LYS A 518 -31.61 -13.90 0.97
N MET A 519 -31.14 -15.16 0.88
CA MET A 519 -31.61 -16.26 1.72
C MET A 519 -30.98 -16.28 3.11
N ILE A 520 -29.96 -15.46 3.39
CA ILE A 520 -29.29 -15.41 4.69
C ILE A 520 -30.06 -14.47 5.62
N PRO A 521 -30.70 -14.99 6.68
CA PRO A 521 -31.40 -14.15 7.63
C PRO A 521 -30.42 -13.38 8.51
N ASN A 522 -30.89 -12.26 9.04
CA ASN A 522 -30.29 -11.58 10.17
C ASN A 522 -30.32 -12.50 11.41
N THR A 523 -29.20 -12.71 12.08
CA THR A 523 -29.11 -13.60 13.24
C THR A 523 -28.23 -13.11 14.36
N PHE A 524 -28.55 -13.49 15.59
CA PHE A 524 -27.71 -13.38 16.77
C PHE A 524 -27.41 -14.77 17.34
N ASP A 525 -26.13 -15.11 17.43
CA ASP A 525 -25.60 -16.33 18.03
C ASP A 525 -25.02 -16.01 19.41
N ILE A 526 -25.30 -16.85 20.40
CA ILE A 526 -24.77 -16.70 21.77
C ILE A 526 -23.25 -16.55 21.83
N ASN A 527 -22.53 -17.10 20.85
CA ASN A 527 -21.08 -16.97 20.77
C ASN A 527 -20.60 -15.51 20.64
N ALA A 528 -21.46 -14.58 20.22
CA ALA A 528 -21.18 -13.14 20.33
C ALA A 528 -20.87 -12.74 21.78
N LEU A 529 -21.62 -13.26 22.77
CA LEU A 529 -21.35 -13.03 24.19
C LEU A 529 -20.07 -13.73 24.66
N ASN A 530 -19.70 -14.86 24.06
CA ASN A 530 -18.46 -15.57 24.39
C ASN A 530 -17.20 -14.82 23.96
N VAL A 531 -17.28 -14.00 22.92
CA VAL A 531 -16.19 -13.08 22.52
C VAL A 531 -15.98 -12.02 23.61
N ILE A 532 -17.06 -11.46 24.14
CA ILE A 532 -17.01 -10.34 25.11
C ILE A 532 -17.09 -10.76 26.58
N LYS A 533 -17.18 -12.06 26.90
CA LYS A 533 -17.41 -12.58 28.27
C LYS A 533 -16.43 -12.07 29.33
N LYS A 534 -15.19 -11.76 28.93
CA LYS A 534 -14.17 -11.19 29.82
C LYS A 534 -14.55 -9.80 30.35
N LEU A 535 -15.37 -9.05 29.61
CA LEU A 535 -15.92 -7.76 30.03
C LEU A 535 -16.98 -7.91 31.13
N HIS A 536 -17.57 -9.10 31.28
CA HIS A 536 -18.61 -9.36 32.28
C HIS A 536 -18.03 -9.75 33.66
N ILE A 537 -16.71 -9.84 33.77
CA ILE A 537 -16.04 -10.19 35.02
C ILE A 537 -16.10 -8.99 35.98
N LYS A 538 -16.53 -9.26 37.20
CA LYS A 538 -16.69 -8.24 38.23
C LYS A 538 -15.34 -7.62 38.62
N ASP A 539 -15.38 -6.30 38.83
CA ASP A 539 -14.30 -5.46 39.35
C ASP A 539 -13.04 -5.40 38.47
N LYS A 540 -13.10 -5.88 37.22
CA LYS A 540 -11.99 -5.82 36.27
C LYS A 540 -11.83 -4.46 35.62
N ARG A 541 -10.59 -4.02 35.49
CA ARG A 541 -10.23 -2.75 34.84
C ARG A 541 -9.99 -3.01 33.36
N ILE A 542 -10.78 -2.36 32.52
CA ILE A 542 -10.77 -2.54 31.06
C ILE A 542 -10.20 -1.29 30.40
N SER A 543 -9.22 -1.47 29.51
CA SER A 543 -8.62 -0.39 28.71
C SER A 543 -9.13 -0.48 27.26
N TRP A 544 -9.94 0.48 26.85
CA TRP A 544 -10.44 0.61 25.48
C TRP A 544 -9.52 1.60 24.76
N TYR A 545 -8.95 1.24 23.61
CA TYR A 545 -8.02 2.13 22.93
C TYR A 545 -8.03 2.00 21.41
N ASP A 546 -7.64 3.09 20.76
CA ASP A 546 -7.43 3.15 19.32
C ASP A 546 -6.26 4.09 18.97
N TYR A 547 -5.69 3.93 17.78
CA TYR A 547 -4.49 4.65 17.33
C TYR A 547 -4.69 5.37 16.02
N GLU A 548 -3.93 6.45 15.84
CA GLU A 548 -3.67 7.01 14.52
C GLU A 548 -2.17 7.01 14.19
N GLY A 549 -1.88 6.68 12.94
CA GLY A 549 -0.54 6.52 12.40
C GLY A 549 -0.22 7.59 11.36
N LEU A 550 1.05 7.95 11.24
CA LEU A 550 1.54 8.84 10.20
C LEU A 550 2.50 8.10 9.26
N SER A 551 2.39 8.36 7.95
CA SER A 551 3.27 7.77 6.94
C SER A 551 3.56 8.76 5.82
N ASP A 552 4.83 8.87 5.43
CA ASP A 552 5.25 9.75 4.33
C ASP A 552 6.48 9.17 3.60
N ILE A 553 6.84 9.77 2.47
CA ILE A 553 8.06 9.49 1.73
C ILE A 553 9.30 9.78 2.56
N PHE A 554 9.27 10.78 3.43
CA PHE A 554 10.34 11.09 4.35
C PHE A 554 10.17 10.28 5.64
N PRO A 555 11.24 9.62 6.14
CA PRO A 555 11.22 8.92 7.42
C PRO A 555 10.76 9.84 8.56
N PRO A 556 9.69 9.50 9.29
CA PRO A 556 9.16 10.34 10.36
C PRO A 556 9.96 10.24 11.66
N ILE A 557 10.70 9.15 11.83
CA ILE A 557 11.63 8.91 12.95
C ILE A 557 12.79 8.05 12.46
N ASP A 558 13.94 8.16 13.11
CA ASP A 558 15.10 7.30 12.89
C ASP A 558 14.69 5.81 12.90
N GLY A 559 15.25 5.01 12.00
CA GLY A 559 14.98 3.56 11.91
C GLY A 559 13.66 3.17 11.23
N VAL A 560 12.78 4.12 10.88
CA VAL A 560 11.53 3.85 10.15
C VAL A 560 11.68 4.21 8.68
N ASP A 561 11.66 3.19 7.82
CA ASP A 561 11.72 3.36 6.36
C ASP A 561 10.53 4.18 5.81
N SER A 562 10.72 4.81 4.65
CA SER A 562 9.68 5.52 3.89
C SER A 562 8.42 4.69 3.73
N TYR A 563 7.26 5.32 3.85
CA TYR A 563 5.92 4.69 3.74
C TYR A 563 5.60 3.62 4.79
N ASN A 564 6.41 3.46 5.83
CA ASN A 564 5.96 2.73 7.02
C ASN A 564 5.18 3.70 7.93
N GLN A 565 4.28 3.17 8.74
CA GLN A 565 3.51 3.96 9.70
C GLN A 565 4.26 4.14 11.02
N THR A 566 4.16 5.34 11.59
CA THR A 566 4.57 5.69 12.94
C THR A 566 3.34 6.12 13.74
N VAL A 567 3.04 5.38 14.80
CA VAL A 567 1.92 5.72 15.70
C VAL A 567 2.28 6.98 16.49
N TYR A 568 1.51 8.04 16.33
CA TYR A 568 1.75 9.31 17.01
C TYR A 568 0.60 9.72 17.94
N GLN A 569 -0.54 9.05 17.83
CA GLN A 569 -1.74 9.39 18.55
C GLN A 569 -2.39 8.12 19.12
N VAL A 570 -2.92 8.23 20.35
CA VAL A 570 -3.74 7.21 21.00
C VAL A 570 -4.83 7.87 21.83
N SER A 571 -6.01 7.27 21.87
CA SER A 571 -7.03 7.59 22.88
C SER A 571 -7.29 6.34 23.73
N VAL A 572 -7.43 6.52 25.04
CA VAL A 572 -7.64 5.44 26.00
C VAL A 572 -8.79 5.80 26.92
N ILE A 573 -9.80 4.95 26.99
CA ILE A 573 -10.89 5.03 27.98
C ILE A 573 -10.76 3.85 28.92
N ILE A 574 -10.70 4.13 30.23
CA ILE A 574 -10.69 3.09 31.25
C ILE A 574 -12.08 2.94 31.84
N THR A 575 -12.56 1.70 31.91
CA THR A 575 -13.84 1.38 32.54
C THR A 575 -13.66 0.31 33.61
N GLN A 576 -14.57 0.27 34.57
CA GLN A 576 -14.69 -0.81 35.54
C GLN A 576 -16.16 -0.97 35.89
N ASN A 577 -16.67 -2.20 35.76
CA ASN A 577 -18.09 -2.53 35.92
C ASN A 577 -19.03 -1.65 35.06
N GLY A 578 -18.64 -1.38 33.81
CA GLY A 578 -19.39 -0.55 32.87
C GLY A 578 -19.35 0.95 33.15
N VAL A 579 -18.60 1.40 34.17
CA VAL A 579 -18.49 2.82 34.51
C VAL A 579 -17.14 3.36 34.04
N GLU A 580 -17.17 4.45 33.29
CA GLU A 580 -15.98 5.23 32.90
C GLU A 580 -15.23 5.73 34.15
N LYS A 581 -13.92 5.46 34.20
CA LYS A 581 -13.03 5.84 35.31
C LYS A 581 -12.08 6.96 34.91
N SER A 582 -11.58 6.92 33.67
CA SER A 582 -10.69 7.94 33.13
C SER A 582 -10.69 7.91 31.61
N VAL A 583 -10.37 9.05 31.02
CA VAL A 583 -10.12 9.23 29.59
C VAL A 583 -8.77 9.91 29.44
N GLU A 584 -7.93 9.38 28.57
CA GLU A 584 -6.63 9.96 28.24
C GLU A 584 -6.46 9.99 26.72
N ASN A 585 -6.31 11.20 26.15
CA ASN A 585 -6.10 11.39 24.72
C ASN A 585 -4.72 12.00 24.50
N ILE A 586 -3.82 11.24 23.88
CA ILE A 586 -2.44 11.61 23.62
C ILE A 586 -2.29 11.86 22.13
N VAL A 587 -1.80 13.05 21.79
CA VAL A 587 -1.29 13.38 20.46
C VAL A 587 0.14 13.83 20.64
N LYS A 588 1.06 13.10 20.04
CA LYS A 588 2.49 13.39 20.06
C LYS A 588 2.84 14.18 18.82
N ASP A 589 3.56 15.29 19.02
CA ASP A 589 3.90 16.19 17.94
C ASP A 589 4.85 15.50 16.93
N PRO A 590 4.41 15.25 15.68
CA PRO A 590 5.24 14.62 14.65
C PRO A 590 6.56 15.35 14.38
N LYS A 591 6.60 16.68 14.56
CA LYS A 591 7.81 17.50 14.42
C LYS A 591 8.90 17.06 15.40
N TYR A 592 8.52 16.76 16.64
CA TYR A 592 9.45 16.42 17.72
C TYR A 592 9.39 14.95 18.15
N PHE A 593 8.68 14.10 17.40
CA PHE A 593 8.45 12.70 17.75
C PHE A 593 9.74 11.88 17.92
N THR A 594 9.81 11.12 19.01
CA THR A 594 10.95 10.29 19.45
C THR A 594 10.53 8.90 19.91
N TYR A 595 11.50 8.05 20.25
CA TYR A 595 11.25 6.72 20.83
C TYR A 595 10.63 6.77 22.22
N ASN A 596 10.83 7.87 22.97
CA ASN A 596 10.20 8.07 24.28
C ASN A 596 8.68 8.07 24.14
N ASP A 597 8.19 8.67 23.06
CA ASP A 597 6.77 8.81 22.77
C ASP A 597 6.08 7.46 22.56
N TYR A 598 6.74 6.49 21.91
CA TYR A 598 6.22 5.12 21.83
C TYR A 598 6.05 4.48 23.20
N VAL A 599 7.03 4.66 24.09
CA VAL A 599 6.96 4.10 25.44
C VAL A 599 5.82 4.74 26.23
N GLU A 600 5.61 6.04 26.08
CA GLU A 600 4.50 6.77 26.73
C GLU A 600 3.13 6.34 26.22
N ILE A 601 3.00 6.13 24.90
CA ILE A 601 1.79 5.60 24.28
C ILE A 601 1.45 4.20 24.83
N ILE A 602 2.43 3.30 24.85
CA ILE A 602 2.26 1.93 25.39
C ILE A 602 1.88 1.96 26.88
N ASP A 603 2.46 2.87 27.65
CA ASP A 603 2.19 2.99 29.08
C ASP A 603 0.77 3.47 29.37
N SER A 604 0.27 4.42 28.57
CA SER A 604 -1.12 4.88 28.64
C SER A 604 -2.08 3.73 28.39
N ILE A 605 -1.83 2.91 27.36
CA ILE A 605 -2.68 1.75 27.04
C ILE A 605 -2.63 0.71 28.14
N TYR A 606 -1.42 0.34 28.58
CA TYR A 606 -1.20 -0.60 29.67
C TYR A 606 -1.96 -0.17 30.93
N ALA A 607 -2.17 1.14 31.12
CA ALA A 607 -3.07 1.74 32.09
C ALA A 607 -2.83 1.20 33.51
N ASN A 608 -1.56 1.12 33.92
CA ASN A 608 -1.10 0.57 35.20
C ASN A 608 -1.45 -0.92 35.42
N GLY A 609 -1.50 -1.72 34.35
CA GLY A 609 -1.85 -3.15 34.40
C GLY A 609 -3.35 -3.36 34.39
N ALA A 610 -4.04 -2.79 33.40
CA ALA A 610 -5.43 -3.15 33.13
C ALA A 610 -5.53 -4.68 32.91
N ASP A 611 -6.65 -5.26 33.34
CA ASP A 611 -6.87 -6.70 33.27
C ASP A 611 -7.11 -7.16 31.82
N TYR A 612 -7.87 -6.36 31.06
CA TYR A 612 -8.20 -6.63 29.66
C TYR A 612 -8.15 -5.36 28.83
N PHE A 613 -7.98 -5.55 27.53
CA PHE A 613 -7.89 -4.49 26.53
C PHE A 613 -8.95 -4.72 25.45
N VAL A 614 -9.51 -3.65 24.91
CA VAL A 614 -10.51 -3.74 23.84
C VAL A 614 -10.10 -2.85 22.69
N VAL A 615 -10.09 -3.47 21.50
CA VAL A 615 -9.87 -2.82 20.21
C VAL A 615 -10.92 -3.33 19.24
N PHE A 616 -11.10 -2.62 18.13
CA PHE A 616 -12.03 -3.08 17.11
C PHE A 616 -11.42 -4.19 16.25
N ASN A 617 -10.15 -4.05 15.82
CA ASN A 617 -9.49 -5.01 14.92
C ASN A 617 -8.11 -5.45 15.45
N LYS A 618 -8.10 -6.42 16.37
CA LYS A 618 -6.89 -6.89 17.08
C LYS A 618 -5.68 -7.19 16.20
N GLY A 619 -5.89 -7.62 14.95
CA GLY A 619 -4.80 -7.88 14.00
C GLY A 619 -3.95 -6.63 13.72
N TYR A 620 -4.61 -5.48 13.59
CA TYR A 620 -3.97 -4.20 13.31
C TYR A 620 -3.19 -3.68 14.53
N GLU A 621 -3.82 -3.49 15.69
CA GLU A 621 -3.15 -2.86 16.84
C GLU A 621 -2.04 -3.74 17.41
N ASN A 622 -2.22 -5.07 17.44
CA ASN A 622 -1.15 -5.97 17.89
C ASN A 622 0.08 -5.90 16.96
N THR A 623 -0.14 -5.69 15.66
CA THR A 623 0.96 -5.51 14.69
C THR A 623 1.71 -4.22 15.00
N ARG A 624 1.00 -3.10 15.20
CA ARG A 624 1.61 -1.80 15.57
C ARG A 624 2.36 -1.87 16.90
N ASN A 625 1.80 -2.52 17.91
CA ASN A 625 2.46 -2.77 19.19
C ASN A 625 3.77 -3.57 19.03
N SER A 626 3.75 -4.60 18.20
CA SER A 626 4.92 -5.45 17.92
C SER A 626 6.00 -4.69 17.12
N GLU A 627 5.59 -3.81 16.21
CA GLU A 627 6.50 -2.92 15.47
C GLU A 627 7.20 -1.93 16.39
N MET A 628 6.46 -1.25 17.29
CA MET A 628 7.03 -0.37 18.31
C MET A 628 8.02 -1.10 19.22
N LEU A 629 7.69 -2.31 19.69
CA LEU A 629 8.59 -3.12 20.51
C LEU A 629 9.90 -3.44 19.77
N ARG A 630 9.81 -3.86 18.51
CA ARG A 630 10.98 -4.17 17.67
C ARG A 630 11.87 -2.95 17.51
N MET A 631 11.27 -1.78 17.30
CA MET A 631 11.98 -0.51 17.18
C MET A 631 12.70 -0.12 18.48
N ILE A 632 12.01 -0.20 19.62
CA ILE A 632 12.60 0.04 20.95
C ILE A 632 13.75 -0.93 21.21
N LYS A 633 13.59 -2.21 20.87
CA LYS A 633 14.64 -3.23 20.98
C LYS A 633 15.88 -2.85 20.17
N ASN A 634 15.70 -2.45 18.91
CA ASN A 634 16.82 -2.04 18.05
C ASN A 634 17.54 -0.82 18.63
N LYS A 635 16.80 0.18 19.14
CA LYS A 635 17.37 1.38 19.75
C LYS A 635 18.27 1.06 20.96
N ILE A 636 17.88 0.07 21.77
CA ILE A 636 18.60 -0.35 22.99
C ILE A 636 19.79 -1.28 22.69
N PHE A 637 19.60 -2.29 21.83
CA PHE A 637 20.57 -3.38 21.69
C PHE A 637 21.39 -3.33 20.40
N THR A 638 20.89 -2.66 19.37
CA THR A 638 21.59 -2.51 18.09
C THR A 638 22.30 -1.16 18.03
N GLU A 639 21.59 -0.07 18.30
CA GLU A 639 22.16 1.28 18.29
C GLU A 639 22.89 1.63 19.59
N ASN A 640 22.54 0.96 20.70
CA ASN A 640 23.08 1.23 22.03
C ASN A 640 22.99 2.72 22.42
N ASP A 641 21.83 3.33 22.17
CA ASP A 641 21.57 4.75 22.42
C ASP A 641 21.55 5.05 23.94
N GLU A 642 22.65 5.60 24.46
CA GLU A 642 22.83 5.85 25.90
C GLU A 642 21.78 6.80 26.48
N ALA A 643 21.38 7.83 25.73
CA ALA A 643 20.42 8.82 26.19
C ALA A 643 19.02 8.19 26.34
N PHE A 644 18.60 7.41 25.34
CA PHE A 644 17.33 6.67 25.41
C PHE A 644 17.36 5.60 26.51
N ILE A 645 18.45 4.85 26.62
CA ILE A 645 18.63 3.81 27.64
C ILE A 645 18.52 4.40 29.04
N GLU A 646 19.21 5.51 29.30
CA GLU A 646 19.20 6.15 30.62
C GLU A 646 17.83 6.76 30.93
N TRP A 647 17.17 7.38 29.95
CA TRP A 647 15.78 7.84 30.11
C TRP A 647 14.84 6.67 30.47
N LEU A 648 14.95 5.55 29.76
CA LEU A 648 14.10 4.38 29.98
C LEU A 648 14.33 3.74 31.35
N LYS A 649 15.60 3.62 31.77
CA LYS A 649 15.96 3.16 33.11
C LYS A 649 15.36 4.04 34.18
N ASN A 650 15.46 5.36 34.03
CA ASN A 650 14.89 6.31 34.98
C ASN A 650 13.35 6.24 35.01
N ARG A 651 12.70 6.14 33.85
CA ARG A 651 11.24 6.00 33.74
C ARG A 651 10.72 4.79 34.52
N TYR A 652 11.44 3.67 34.50
CA TYR A 652 11.03 2.44 35.17
C TYR A 652 11.76 2.12 36.47
N SER A 653 12.66 2.99 36.93
CA SER A 653 13.56 2.72 38.06
C SER A 653 14.30 1.37 37.90
N ALA A 654 14.71 1.03 36.67
CA ALA A 654 15.37 -0.22 36.32
C ALA A 654 16.88 -0.15 36.56
N LYS A 655 17.49 -1.26 36.99
CA LYS A 655 18.93 -1.34 37.32
C LYS A 655 19.80 -1.26 36.07
N ASP A 656 19.35 -1.88 34.99
CA ASP A 656 20.07 -1.95 33.73
C ASP A 656 19.13 -1.89 32.51
N LYS A 657 19.73 -1.83 31.32
CA LYS A 657 18.99 -1.75 30.06
C LYS A 657 18.18 -3.00 29.73
N GLN A 658 18.59 -4.17 30.26
CA GLN A 658 17.88 -5.43 30.03
C GLN A 658 16.58 -5.44 30.83
N GLU A 659 16.64 -5.08 32.11
CA GLU A 659 15.46 -4.94 32.97
C GLU A 659 14.49 -3.89 32.42
N ALA A 660 14.99 -2.72 32.01
CA ALA A 660 14.16 -1.67 31.41
C ALA A 660 13.42 -2.16 30.15
N PHE A 661 14.10 -2.89 29.26
CA PHE A 661 13.48 -3.48 28.07
C PHE A 661 12.45 -4.56 28.42
N LEU A 662 12.76 -5.45 29.36
CA LEU A 662 11.84 -6.53 29.77
C LEU A 662 10.52 -5.99 30.33
N ILE A 663 10.54 -4.82 31.00
CA ILE A 663 9.33 -4.15 31.47
C ILE A 663 8.45 -3.73 30.28
N VAL A 664 9.01 -3.07 29.27
CA VAL A 664 8.27 -2.68 28.06
C VAL A 664 7.75 -3.91 27.32
N GLU A 665 8.61 -4.91 27.13
CA GLU A 665 8.25 -6.16 26.45
C GLU A 665 7.09 -6.86 27.16
N HIS A 666 7.14 -6.95 28.50
CA HIS A 666 6.07 -7.51 29.30
C HIS A 666 4.76 -6.75 29.12
N ARG A 667 4.78 -5.40 29.17
CA ARG A 667 3.57 -4.58 28.98
C ARG A 667 2.92 -4.84 27.62
N ILE A 668 3.71 -4.84 26.54
CA ILE A 668 3.21 -5.08 25.18
C ILE A 668 2.67 -6.50 25.01
N LYS A 669 3.38 -7.52 25.53
CA LYS A 669 2.88 -8.90 25.52
C LYS A 669 1.57 -9.03 26.28
N TRP A 670 1.50 -8.43 27.47
CA TRP A 670 0.30 -8.42 28.30
C TRP A 670 -0.90 -7.80 27.59
N ILE A 671 -0.71 -6.65 26.93
CA ILE A 671 -1.74 -6.00 26.09
C ILE A 671 -2.20 -6.98 25.01
N ASN A 672 -1.29 -7.46 24.17
CA ASN A 672 -1.64 -8.29 23.01
C ASN A 672 -2.33 -9.62 23.39
N GLU A 673 -1.90 -10.25 24.49
CA GLU A 673 -2.45 -11.52 24.99
C GLU A 673 -3.84 -11.35 25.63
N ASN A 674 -4.11 -10.19 26.25
CA ASN A 674 -5.37 -9.89 26.93
C ASN A 674 -6.32 -8.97 26.15
N THR A 675 -6.01 -8.71 24.86
CA THR A 675 -6.86 -7.94 23.96
C THR A 675 -8.06 -8.75 23.45
N ILE A 676 -9.24 -8.16 23.57
CA ILE A 676 -10.54 -8.61 23.05
C ILE A 676 -10.78 -7.92 21.71
N ASP A 677 -11.18 -8.71 20.71
CA ASP A 677 -11.43 -8.28 19.34
C ASP A 677 -12.96 -8.16 19.10
N LEU A 678 -13.48 -6.93 18.97
CA LEU A 678 -14.91 -6.73 18.72
C LEU A 678 -15.33 -7.09 17.29
N ALA A 679 -14.46 -6.90 16.30
CA ALA A 679 -14.74 -7.28 14.92
C ALA A 679 -15.00 -8.79 14.78
N GLU A 680 -14.47 -9.62 15.68
CA GLU A 680 -14.73 -11.06 15.71
C GLU A 680 -16.23 -11.41 15.77
N VAL A 681 -17.05 -10.57 16.40
CA VAL A 681 -18.52 -10.75 16.50
C VAL A 681 -19.20 -10.65 15.14
N PHE A 682 -18.72 -9.72 14.30
CA PHE A 682 -19.28 -9.39 12.99
C PHE A 682 -18.55 -10.08 11.84
N THR A 683 -17.39 -10.69 12.12
CA THR A 683 -16.58 -11.38 11.12
C THR A 683 -17.26 -12.68 10.68
N PRO A 684 -17.54 -12.84 9.37
CA PRO A 684 -18.21 -14.04 8.89
C PRO A 684 -17.29 -15.28 8.95
N LYS A 685 -17.75 -16.35 9.61
CA LYS A 685 -16.99 -17.59 9.84
C LYS A 685 -17.61 -18.77 9.11
N SER A 686 -16.77 -19.71 8.65
CA SER A 686 -17.24 -20.97 8.04
C SER A 686 -17.95 -21.81 9.09
N THR A 687 -19.16 -22.28 8.79
CA THR A 687 -19.96 -23.09 9.71
C THR A 687 -19.32 -24.44 10.04
N GLU A 688 -18.48 -25.00 9.16
CA GLU A 688 -17.69 -26.21 9.43
C GLU A 688 -16.62 -26.02 10.52
N LYS A 689 -16.08 -24.80 10.64
CA LYS A 689 -15.10 -24.45 11.70
C LYS A 689 -15.77 -24.13 13.04
N MET A 690 -17.10 -23.96 13.04
CA MET A 690 -17.91 -23.71 14.23
C MET A 690 -18.40 -25.04 14.81
N GLN A 691 -17.47 -25.99 15.00
CA GLN A 691 -17.73 -27.32 15.54
C GLN A 691 -18.48 -27.15 16.88
N ASN A 692 -19.70 -27.70 16.97
CA ASN A 692 -20.66 -27.61 18.08
C ASN A 692 -21.70 -26.45 18.07
N ARG A 693 -22.05 -25.89 16.90
CA ARG A 693 -23.25 -25.02 16.82
C ARG A 693 -24.54 -25.82 17.09
N SER A 694 -25.09 -25.66 18.29
CA SER A 694 -26.49 -26.02 18.55
C SER A 694 -27.39 -24.94 17.96
N ILE A 695 -28.41 -25.35 17.21
CA ILE A 695 -29.42 -24.42 16.68
C ILE A 695 -30.14 -23.67 17.81
N ASP A 696 -30.18 -24.23 19.02
CA ASP A 696 -30.75 -23.60 20.22
C ASP A 696 -30.04 -22.30 20.65
N ASN A 697 -28.82 -22.08 20.18
CA ASN A 697 -28.02 -20.90 20.50
C ASN A 697 -28.21 -19.73 19.51
N ILE A 698 -29.05 -19.91 18.48
CA ILE A 698 -29.14 -18.99 17.35
C ILE A 698 -30.57 -18.45 17.23
N TYR A 699 -30.66 -17.12 17.11
CA TYR A 699 -31.92 -16.39 17.01
C TYR A 699 -31.94 -15.56 15.73
N GLU A 700 -32.94 -15.78 14.89
CA GLU A 700 -33.24 -14.90 13.75
C GLU A 700 -33.89 -13.61 14.26
N PHE A 701 -33.60 -12.49 13.61
CA PHE A 701 -34.22 -11.22 13.97
C PHE A 701 -34.66 -10.36 12.79
N GLU A 702 -35.68 -9.56 13.04
CA GLU A 702 -36.05 -8.41 12.21
C GLU A 702 -35.96 -7.14 13.05
N LEU A 703 -35.62 -6.02 12.40
CA LEU A 703 -35.68 -4.70 13.03
C LEU A 703 -36.97 -4.01 12.57
N LYS A 704 -37.87 -3.68 13.50
CA LYS A 704 -39.10 -2.92 13.24
C LYS A 704 -39.23 -1.81 14.26
N ASP A 705 -39.50 -0.59 13.79
CA ASP A 705 -39.65 0.60 14.63
C ASP A 705 -38.52 0.75 15.65
N SER A 706 -37.27 0.60 15.18
CA SER A 706 -36.03 0.68 15.98
C SER A 706 -35.88 -0.38 17.08
N LYS A 707 -36.67 -1.47 17.03
CA LYS A 707 -36.62 -2.57 18.00
C LYS A 707 -36.35 -3.90 17.31
N PHE A 708 -35.52 -4.72 17.97
CA PHE A 708 -35.25 -6.08 17.53
C PHE A 708 -36.41 -7.01 17.91
N ILE A 709 -36.88 -7.80 16.95
CA ILE A 709 -37.87 -8.86 17.15
C ILE A 709 -37.18 -10.18 16.86
N PHE A 710 -37.00 -11.00 17.90
CA PHE A 710 -36.28 -12.27 17.81
C PHE A 710 -37.22 -13.48 17.75
N LYS A 711 -36.78 -14.51 17.03
CA LYS A 711 -37.35 -15.87 17.06
C LYS A 711 -36.21 -16.88 16.98
N LYS A 712 -36.41 -18.12 17.46
CA LYS A 712 -35.40 -19.17 17.29
C LYS A 712 -35.17 -19.46 15.80
N ALA A 713 -33.91 -19.67 15.42
CA ALA A 713 -33.55 -20.08 14.07
C ALA A 713 -34.04 -21.50 13.78
N ASN A 714 -34.30 -21.79 12.51
CA ASN A 714 -34.72 -23.12 12.05
C ASN A 714 -33.51 -23.98 11.62
N GLU A 715 -33.72 -25.29 11.43
CA GLU A 715 -32.65 -26.19 10.97
C GLU A 715 -32.10 -25.82 9.57
N ASP A 716 -32.87 -25.10 8.75
CA ASP A 716 -32.40 -24.63 7.44
C ASP A 716 -31.22 -23.66 7.57
N PHE A 717 -31.12 -22.92 8.69
CA PHE A 717 -29.97 -22.06 8.98
C PHE A 717 -28.65 -22.84 9.01
N LEU A 718 -28.66 -24.11 9.43
CA LEU A 718 -27.46 -24.96 9.47
C LEU A 718 -26.90 -25.26 8.07
N LYS A 719 -27.68 -25.03 7.00
CA LYS A 719 -27.24 -25.18 5.61
C LYS A 719 -26.40 -24.00 5.13
N ILE A 720 -26.42 -22.86 5.84
CA ILE A 720 -25.64 -21.68 5.49
C ILE A 720 -24.16 -21.95 5.76
N LYS A 721 -23.30 -21.67 4.77
CA LYS A 721 -21.87 -22.02 4.84
C LYS A 721 -21.03 -21.00 5.61
N LYS A 722 -21.45 -19.73 5.62
CA LYS A 722 -20.67 -18.64 6.19
C LYS A 722 -21.57 -17.55 6.76
N VAL A 723 -21.33 -17.19 8.02
CA VAL A 723 -22.16 -16.22 8.76
C VAL A 723 -21.39 -15.69 9.97
N ALA A 724 -21.70 -14.47 10.41
CA ALA A 724 -21.13 -13.89 11.63
C ALA A 724 -21.80 -14.44 12.91
N TYR A 725 -21.24 -14.14 14.09
CA TYR A 725 -21.97 -14.38 15.34
C TYR A 725 -23.12 -13.39 15.50
N PHE A 726 -22.92 -12.14 15.08
CA PHE A 726 -23.99 -11.17 14.90
C PHE A 726 -24.09 -10.83 13.41
N GLN A 727 -24.97 -11.53 12.71
CA GLN A 727 -25.22 -11.35 11.29
C GLN A 727 -26.22 -10.22 11.09
N ILE A 728 -25.75 -9.12 10.51
CA ILE A 728 -26.55 -7.97 10.10
C ILE A 728 -26.40 -7.84 8.58
N SER A 729 -27.42 -8.22 7.81
CA SER A 729 -27.41 -8.18 6.35
C SER A 729 -27.23 -6.77 5.79
N TYR A 730 -27.60 -5.72 6.54
CA TYR A 730 -27.25 -4.33 6.21
C TYR A 730 -25.75 -4.14 5.97
N LEU A 731 -24.90 -4.82 6.76
CA LEU A 731 -23.44 -4.72 6.64
C LEU A 731 -22.88 -5.46 5.42
N LYS A 732 -23.68 -6.28 4.71
CA LYS A 732 -23.25 -7.02 3.50
C LYS A 732 -21.92 -7.78 3.66
N PHE A 733 -21.71 -8.40 4.83
CA PHE A 733 -20.49 -9.14 5.23
C PHE A 733 -19.23 -8.27 5.41
N PHE A 734 -19.35 -6.94 5.35
CA PHE A 734 -18.38 -6.02 5.91
C PHE A 734 -18.59 -5.91 7.42
N TYR A 735 -17.62 -5.32 8.11
CA TYR A 735 -17.67 -5.17 9.56
C TYR A 735 -16.91 -3.94 10.04
N SER A 736 -16.76 -2.87 9.25
CA SER A 736 -16.12 -1.65 9.76
C SER A 736 -16.97 -1.00 10.84
N ILE A 737 -16.33 -0.40 11.85
CA ILE A 737 -17.03 0.22 12.98
C ILE A 737 -17.94 1.37 12.55
N LYS A 738 -17.53 2.14 11.53
CA LYS A 738 -18.30 3.22 10.91
C LYS A 738 -19.61 2.72 10.29
N LYS A 739 -19.60 1.55 9.64
CA LYS A 739 -20.84 0.94 9.10
C LYS A 739 -21.79 0.46 10.19
N ILE A 740 -21.25 -0.04 11.29
CA ILE A 740 -22.06 -0.43 12.45
C ILE A 740 -22.70 0.81 13.08
N GLU A 741 -21.95 1.90 13.20
CA GLU A 741 -22.50 3.20 13.63
C GLU A 741 -23.62 3.68 12.71
N LYS A 742 -23.38 3.72 11.39
CA LYS A 742 -24.41 4.10 10.39
C LYS A 742 -25.66 3.24 10.49
N TYR A 743 -25.52 1.93 10.68
CA TYR A 743 -26.65 1.03 10.93
C TYR A 743 -27.44 1.42 12.20
N ILE A 744 -26.76 1.75 13.29
CA ILE A 744 -27.38 2.18 14.55
C ILE A 744 -28.15 3.49 14.34
N THR A 745 -27.52 4.50 13.71
CA THR A 745 -28.08 5.84 13.55
C THR A 745 -29.19 5.90 12.51
N GLU A 746 -29.05 5.26 11.34
CA GLU A 746 -30.10 5.22 10.31
C GLU A 746 -31.37 4.52 10.81
N ASN A 747 -31.22 3.52 11.68
CA ASN A 747 -32.34 2.80 12.25
C ASN A 747 -32.82 3.37 13.60
N ASN A 748 -32.26 4.49 14.07
CA ASN A 748 -32.59 5.14 15.35
C ASN A 748 -32.55 4.18 16.55
N ILE A 749 -31.58 3.27 16.60
CA ILE A 749 -31.41 2.34 17.71
C ILE A 749 -30.86 3.13 18.91
N HIS A 750 -31.61 3.19 20.00
CA HIS A 750 -31.20 3.90 21.21
C HIS A 750 -30.31 3.04 22.10
N LEU A 751 -29.03 3.42 22.20
CA LEU A 751 -28.03 2.77 23.03
C LEU A 751 -27.61 3.69 24.20
N PRO A 752 -27.12 3.14 25.33
CA PRO A 752 -26.63 3.94 26.46
C PRO A 752 -25.53 4.93 26.08
N HIS A 753 -24.57 4.50 25.26
CA HIS A 753 -23.49 5.33 24.76
C HIS A 753 -23.66 5.55 23.25
N MET A 754 -24.02 6.79 22.88
CA MET A 754 -24.05 7.23 21.50
C MET A 754 -22.84 8.11 21.22
N ILE A 755 -22.18 7.88 20.08
CA ILE A 755 -21.05 8.71 19.65
C ILE A 755 -21.53 9.96 18.90
N THR A 756 -20.59 10.87 18.63
CA THR A 756 -20.84 11.92 17.64
C THR A 756 -20.73 11.28 16.25
N PRO A 757 -21.75 11.37 15.37
CA PRO A 757 -21.68 10.77 14.04
C PRO A 757 -20.44 11.27 13.28
N TYR A 758 -19.72 10.37 12.63
CA TYR A 758 -18.44 10.68 11.97
C TYR A 758 -18.58 11.84 10.97
N SER A 759 -19.71 11.89 10.24
CA SER A 759 -20.02 12.93 9.27
C SER A 759 -20.11 14.36 9.85
N SER A 760 -20.19 14.49 11.18
CA SER A 760 -20.27 15.77 11.89
C SER A 760 -18.94 16.21 12.52
N LEU A 761 -17.91 15.37 12.46
CA LEU A 761 -16.57 15.71 12.94
C LEU A 761 -15.80 16.52 11.89
N LYS A 762 -14.82 17.32 12.32
CA LYS A 762 -13.89 17.99 11.40
C LYS A 762 -12.93 16.99 10.75
N ILE A 763 -12.39 16.09 11.56
CA ILE A 763 -11.61 14.93 11.10
C ILE A 763 -12.54 13.73 11.12
N GLN A 764 -12.78 13.14 9.95
CA GLN A 764 -13.83 12.13 9.77
C GLN A 764 -13.27 10.72 9.49
N LYS A 765 -12.00 10.63 9.10
CA LYS A 765 -11.31 9.38 8.74
C LYS A 765 -9.81 9.46 9.02
N GLY A 766 -9.18 8.30 9.25
CA GLY A 766 -7.76 8.21 9.58
C GLY A 766 -6.85 8.83 8.52
N THR A 767 -7.23 8.80 7.24
CA THR A 767 -6.47 9.48 6.17
C THR A 767 -6.39 10.99 6.35
N MET A 768 -7.41 11.63 6.94
CA MET A 768 -7.38 13.07 7.29
C MET A 768 -6.46 13.32 8.49
N ALA A 769 -6.55 12.47 9.52
CA ALA A 769 -5.67 12.55 10.69
C ALA A 769 -4.19 12.41 10.30
N MET A 770 -3.88 11.42 9.47
CA MET A 770 -2.56 11.20 8.89
C MET A 770 -2.07 12.42 8.11
N SER A 771 -2.93 13.06 7.31
CA SER A 771 -2.56 14.26 6.55
C SER A 771 -2.13 15.41 7.47
N GLU A 772 -2.88 15.66 8.56
CA GLU A 772 -2.52 16.70 9.53
C GLU A 772 -1.19 16.39 10.24
N ALA A 773 -0.95 15.11 10.57
CA ALA A 773 0.30 14.69 11.17
C ALA A 773 1.51 14.88 10.23
N VAL A 774 1.34 14.55 8.95
CA VAL A 774 2.35 14.78 7.91
C VAL A 774 2.61 16.29 7.76
N ASN A 775 1.57 17.12 7.69
CA ASN A 775 1.70 18.58 7.63
C ASN A 775 2.52 19.13 8.80
N ARG A 776 2.31 18.59 10.00
CA ARG A 776 3.07 18.98 11.18
C ARG A 776 4.52 18.51 11.14
N PHE A 777 4.77 17.27 10.74
CA PHE A 777 6.13 16.72 10.60
C PHE A 777 7.00 17.54 9.65
N LEU A 778 6.39 18.05 8.58
CA LEU A 778 7.04 18.86 7.55
C LEU A 778 7.11 20.34 7.89
N GLU A 779 6.62 20.72 9.07
CA GLU A 779 6.57 22.10 9.55
C GLU A 779 5.69 23.04 8.71
N ALA A 780 4.78 22.49 7.89
CA ALA A 780 3.79 23.29 7.18
C ALA A 780 2.72 23.86 8.15
N THR A 781 2.45 23.15 9.24
CA THR A 781 1.62 23.64 10.35
C THR A 781 2.50 24.18 11.46
N ASN A 782 2.37 25.48 11.76
CA ASN A 782 3.11 26.11 12.84
C ASN A 782 2.62 25.66 14.23
N ASP A 783 3.42 25.92 15.26
CA ASP A 783 3.17 25.45 16.63
C ASP A 783 1.83 25.94 17.20
N ALA A 784 1.44 27.18 16.93
CA ALA A 784 0.20 27.74 17.45
C ALA A 784 -1.02 27.04 16.83
N VAL A 785 -1.06 26.93 15.50
CA VAL A 785 -2.18 26.28 14.80
C VAL A 785 -2.27 24.79 15.16
N TRP A 786 -1.13 24.12 15.26
CA TRP A 786 -1.07 22.71 15.66
C TRP A 786 -1.75 22.50 17.01
N GLU A 787 -1.31 23.22 18.04
CA GLU A 787 -1.80 23.04 19.41
C GLU A 787 -3.24 23.52 19.60
N THR A 788 -3.64 24.65 18.98
CA THR A 788 -4.96 25.24 19.23
C THR A 788 -6.07 24.70 18.34
N ASN A 789 -5.76 24.27 17.12
CA ASN A 789 -6.79 23.95 16.12
C ASN A 789 -6.76 22.49 15.68
N VAL A 790 -5.58 21.87 15.60
CA VAL A 790 -5.43 20.52 15.01
C VAL A 790 -5.46 19.44 16.09
N VAL A 791 -4.64 19.57 17.14
CA VAL A 791 -4.57 18.61 18.25
C VAL A 791 -5.95 18.36 18.91
N PRO A 792 -6.82 19.37 19.16
CA PRO A 792 -8.13 19.11 19.75
C PRO A 792 -9.04 18.26 18.86
N GLU A 793 -9.03 18.49 17.55
CA GLU A 793 -9.86 17.76 16.59
C GLU A 793 -9.34 16.34 16.37
N LEU A 794 -8.01 16.15 16.36
CA LEU A 794 -7.39 14.82 16.37
C LEU A 794 -7.84 14.04 17.60
N LYS A 795 -7.71 14.62 18.80
CA LYS A 795 -8.13 13.98 20.06
C LYS A 795 -9.61 13.61 20.03
N LYS A 796 -10.47 14.51 19.55
CA LYS A 796 -11.91 14.27 19.45
C LYS A 796 -12.24 13.09 18.53
N TYR A 797 -11.60 13.01 17.37
CA TYR A 797 -11.83 11.93 16.40
C TYR A 797 -11.42 10.56 16.96
N CYS A 798 -10.19 10.44 17.49
CA CYS A 798 -9.71 9.17 18.03
C CYS A 798 -10.46 8.76 19.31
N GLU A 799 -10.86 9.70 20.17
CA GLU A 799 -11.76 9.38 21.30
C GLU A 799 -13.11 8.85 20.78
N ASN A 800 -13.63 9.40 19.68
CA ASN A 800 -14.88 8.97 19.07
C ASN A 800 -14.78 7.52 18.57
N ASP A 801 -13.64 7.10 18.01
CA ASP A 801 -13.39 5.69 17.65
C ASP A 801 -13.41 4.76 18.87
N VAL A 802 -12.78 5.18 19.98
CA VAL A 802 -12.84 4.41 21.23
C VAL A 802 -14.27 4.33 21.79
N ARG A 803 -15.01 5.43 21.76
CA ARG A 803 -16.42 5.44 22.17
C ARG A 803 -17.29 4.62 21.23
N ALA A 804 -16.96 4.54 19.94
CA ALA A 804 -17.68 3.70 18.99
C ALA A 804 -17.56 2.23 19.37
N MET A 805 -16.43 1.78 19.91
CA MET A 805 -16.28 0.41 20.42
C MET A 805 -17.19 0.12 21.61
N ILE A 806 -17.33 1.09 22.53
CA ILE A 806 -18.27 1.00 23.66
C ILE A 806 -19.71 0.94 23.14
N MET A 807 -20.05 1.76 22.14
CA MET A 807 -21.35 1.73 21.47
C MET A 807 -21.61 0.37 20.76
N VAL A 808 -20.59 -0.25 20.15
CA VAL A 808 -20.71 -1.60 19.56
C VAL A 808 -20.96 -2.65 20.65
N TYR A 809 -20.26 -2.58 21.78
CA TYR A 809 -20.55 -3.43 22.94
C TYR A 809 -22.00 -3.25 23.41
N ASP A 810 -22.47 -2.01 23.51
CA ASP A 810 -23.84 -1.68 23.88
C ASP A 810 -24.86 -2.26 22.89
N LEU A 811 -24.58 -2.24 21.58
CA LEU A 811 -25.43 -2.86 20.57
C LEU A 811 -25.56 -4.38 20.79
N ILE A 812 -24.44 -5.06 21.04
CA ILE A 812 -24.42 -6.51 21.31
C ILE A 812 -25.25 -6.82 22.57
N MET A 813 -25.05 -6.06 23.64
CA MET A 813 -25.79 -6.23 24.89
C MET A 813 -27.26 -5.86 24.75
N HIS A 814 -27.59 -4.82 23.98
CA HIS A 814 -28.97 -4.43 23.70
C HIS A 814 -29.73 -5.54 22.98
N ALA A 815 -29.15 -6.14 21.93
CA ALA A 815 -29.73 -7.28 21.24
C ALA A 815 -29.89 -8.49 22.19
N ALA A 816 -28.86 -8.84 22.96
CA ALA A 816 -28.90 -9.97 23.89
C ALA A 816 -29.97 -9.82 24.99
N ARG A 817 -30.21 -8.60 25.51
CA ARG A 817 -31.27 -8.34 26.51
C ARG A 817 -32.68 -8.57 25.99
N GLN A 818 -32.90 -8.47 24.67
CA GLN A 818 -34.20 -8.80 24.07
C GLN A 818 -34.42 -10.32 23.96
N ILE A 819 -33.34 -11.11 24.02
CA ILE A 819 -33.39 -12.57 23.96
C ILE A 819 -33.43 -13.16 25.37
N PHE A 820 -32.58 -12.68 26.28
CA PHE A 820 -32.38 -13.26 27.61
C PHE A 820 -32.70 -12.25 28.72
N SER A 821 -33.80 -12.48 29.43
CA SER A 821 -34.24 -11.63 30.55
C SER A 821 -33.26 -11.65 31.73
N ASN A 822 -32.48 -12.71 31.89
CA ASN A 822 -31.54 -12.89 33.00
C ASN A 822 -30.11 -12.41 32.70
N LEU A 823 -29.83 -11.78 31.55
CA LEU A 823 -28.48 -11.33 31.18
C LEU A 823 -27.84 -10.40 32.24
N SER A 824 -28.65 -9.59 32.92
CA SER A 824 -28.21 -8.68 33.98
C SER A 824 -27.62 -9.37 35.21
N GLU A 825 -27.79 -10.68 35.35
CA GLU A 825 -27.16 -11.48 36.40
C GLU A 825 -25.67 -11.72 36.14
N PHE A 826 -25.23 -11.60 34.89
CA PHE A 826 -23.86 -11.90 34.47
C PHE A 826 -23.04 -10.65 34.15
N GLU A 827 -23.64 -9.64 33.51
CA GLU A 827 -22.95 -8.42 33.11
C GLU A 827 -22.31 -7.74 34.33
N TYR A 828 -20.97 -7.61 34.29
CA TYR A 828 -20.11 -7.11 35.37
C TYR A 828 -20.24 -7.85 36.72
N LYS A 829 -20.66 -9.11 36.70
CA LYS A 829 -20.95 -9.92 37.90
C LYS A 829 -20.28 -11.29 37.91
N LEU A 830 -19.64 -11.73 36.81
CA LEU A 830 -18.94 -13.01 36.79
C LEU A 830 -17.74 -13.00 37.76
N ILE A 831 -17.57 -14.12 38.46
CA ILE A 831 -16.43 -14.36 39.36
C ILE A 831 -15.43 -15.23 38.62
N ASP A 832 -14.21 -14.73 38.42
CA ASP A 832 -13.14 -15.45 37.71
C ASP A 832 -12.08 -16.00 38.67
N THR A 833 -12.46 -17.02 39.44
CA THR A 833 -11.54 -17.79 40.28
C THR A 833 -10.95 -18.95 39.48
N ASN A 834 -9.64 -19.18 39.57
CA ASN A 834 -8.94 -20.27 38.85
C ASN A 834 -9.19 -20.32 37.33
N ASN A 835 -9.22 -19.15 36.68
CA ASN A 835 -9.52 -19.01 35.23
C ASN A 835 -10.88 -19.60 34.82
N TYR A 836 -11.86 -19.61 35.74
CA TYR A 836 -13.20 -20.12 35.49
C TYR A 836 -13.83 -19.51 34.24
N VAL A 837 -13.71 -18.20 34.03
CA VAL A 837 -14.34 -17.51 32.89
C VAL A 837 -13.61 -17.82 31.58
N ALA A 838 -12.30 -18.04 31.61
CA ALA A 838 -11.56 -18.49 30.45
C ALA A 838 -11.99 -19.90 30.01
N ASN A 839 -12.21 -20.80 30.98
CA ASN A 839 -12.53 -22.22 30.76
C ASN A 839 -14.02 -22.52 30.53
N ASN A 840 -14.89 -21.55 30.75
CA ASN A 840 -16.34 -21.70 30.61
C ASN A 840 -16.93 -20.73 29.59
N GLU A 841 -18.14 -21.01 29.13
CA GLU A 841 -18.82 -20.24 28.09
C GLU A 841 -20.31 -20.05 28.42
N TYR A 842 -20.91 -19.04 27.81
CA TYR A 842 -22.35 -18.87 27.76
C TYR A 842 -23.01 -19.96 26.95
N LYS A 843 -24.11 -20.50 27.49
CA LYS A 843 -24.95 -21.53 26.88
C LYS A 843 -26.42 -21.24 27.14
N VAL A 844 -27.29 -21.76 26.28
CA VAL A 844 -28.74 -21.66 26.45
C VAL A 844 -29.27 -22.97 27.03
N VAL A 845 -29.98 -22.90 28.16
CA VAL A 845 -30.67 -24.05 28.77
C VAL A 845 -32.09 -23.62 29.12
N ASN A 846 -33.10 -24.33 28.61
CA ASN A 846 -34.52 -24.02 28.82
C ASN A 846 -34.90 -22.55 28.48
N ASN A 847 -34.31 -22.00 27.40
CA ASN A 847 -34.46 -20.59 26.97
C ASN A 847 -33.89 -19.54 27.95
N GLU A 848 -33.13 -19.95 28.96
CA GLU A 848 -32.40 -19.05 29.85
C GLU A 848 -30.90 -19.09 29.55
N LEU A 849 -30.24 -17.96 29.80
CA LEU A 849 -28.80 -17.87 29.67
C LEU A 849 -28.12 -18.49 30.90
N LYS A 850 -27.15 -19.36 30.67
CA LYS A 850 -26.26 -19.91 31.71
C LYS A 850 -24.80 -19.68 31.35
N PHE A 851 -23.93 -19.72 32.34
CA PHE A 851 -22.48 -19.62 32.16
C PHE A 851 -21.79 -20.79 32.88
N GLY A 852 -21.07 -21.63 32.13
CA GLY A 852 -20.43 -22.85 32.64
C GLY A 852 -21.29 -24.12 32.57
N GLU A 853 -21.02 -25.08 33.46
CA GLU A 853 -21.84 -26.31 33.64
C GLU A 853 -23.27 -26.01 34.12
#